data_AF-A0A7R8XK73-F1
#
_entry.id   AF-A0A7R8XK73-F1
#
_cell.length_a   1.000
_cell.length_b   1.000
_cell.length_c   1.000
_cell.angle_alpha   90.00
_cell.angle_beta   90.00
_cell.angle_gamma   90.00
#
_symmetry.space_group_name_H-M   'P 1'
#
loop_
_entity.id
_entity.type
_entity.pdbx_description
1 polymer ?
#
loop_
_entity_poly.entity_id
_entity_poly.type
_entity_poly.pdbx_seq_one_letter_code
_entity_poly.pdbx_strand_id
1 'polypeptide(L)'
;MAAHRKLKKILLVVFGSFFFLFLLTWPDLPVPFVAPVFEVARPFRELQVEEVDAESLEPARPSTRSSPAKRIFQAEDIDPRTKERRERIAETCRRYDPGKHKRRPGPTDPTRDAPFPSFSVFFFYPKMPLAYCPIYKAASTSWLWFMRRLAGVSDATLLSGQMFEVARTTFPHITVPGEAQTGALGETFASLRPRFDLFPPRKAEMKSPIVVVSNRLPFILCKDDDGELQRKPCAGGLVTAVAPVVIQCGGLWVGWPGIHMDDPHQSVPESDPGDKGPSAGLKSEQVVVVHVEEQIFDDYYNGCCNATFWPLFHSMPDRAVFVADMWEAYSTVNAMFAYKTVEALKKLKAQEEEGEERIPLVWIHDYHLMLAANHIRQQCEEENLKCNLGFFLHIPFPPWDIFRLFPWDDDVLQGILGCDMVGFHIEDYCRNFLDCCQRRLGFRVDRVHNLVDVAGRTVKVRALPIGIPYKRFEEMANAAPRALQSSQQIILGVDRLDYTKGLVNRIRSFERLLEKHPEHLEVVKLMQVAVPSRTDVKEYQQLKEQIDLEVGRINGRFSTANWSPIRYIFGCISQDELAAYYRDSSVALVTPLRDGMNLVAKEYVACQVDKPGVLILSLFAGAGETMHEALLVNPYELDGVADTLHRALTMPDDEREMRMYHLKKRERTMDVDFWLSSFLKAMGSLDFGEEQDEPMVTKSLGPMTMEDFDEFLSDYIGDTAKIALLLDYDGTLAPIAPKPDIAFMPAETKNILVRLSNSSDIAIAIVSGRSLEDVRKMVGIDGITYAGNHGLEILHPDGSKFVHPVPEVYHEKMRNMCQELQDECCREGAWVENKGNILTYHLRAVPIQLRSTFKQRATAIIIKNGFKCYPALCAIEARPPVHWNKEGIDQISKDFPDRVLPKELM
;
A
#
# COMPACT_ATOMS: atom_id res chain seq x y z
N MET A 1 30.23 -11.42 -38.37
CA MET A 1 28.84 -11.45 -38.89
C MET A 1 27.72 -11.53 -37.83
N ALA A 2 28.00 -11.76 -36.53
CA ALA A 2 26.99 -11.67 -35.47
C ALA A 2 26.73 -10.24 -34.93
N ALA A 3 27.67 -9.29 -35.11
CA ALA A 3 27.47 -7.89 -34.72
C ALA A 3 26.55 -7.09 -35.68
N HIS A 4 26.37 -7.57 -36.91
CA HIS A 4 25.57 -6.87 -37.93
C HIS A 4 24.07 -7.27 -37.93
N ARG A 5 23.69 -8.34 -37.22
CA ARG A 5 22.28 -8.72 -37.00
C ARG A 5 21.64 -8.05 -35.77
N LYS A 6 22.43 -7.60 -34.78
CA LYS A 6 21.90 -6.86 -33.60
C LYS A 6 21.61 -5.38 -33.89
N LEU A 7 22.34 -4.73 -34.79
CA LEU A 7 22.01 -3.35 -35.21
C LEU A 7 20.71 -3.26 -36.04
N LYS A 8 20.37 -4.31 -36.82
CA LYS A 8 19.12 -4.36 -37.59
C LYS A 8 17.86 -4.58 -36.73
N LYS A 9 17.97 -5.11 -35.51
CA LYS A 9 16.82 -5.26 -34.58
C LYS A 9 16.57 -4.01 -33.73
N ILE A 10 17.58 -3.17 -33.50
CA ILE A 10 17.40 -1.90 -32.76
C ILE A 10 16.90 -0.78 -33.69
N LEU A 11 17.22 -0.82 -34.99
CA LEU A 11 16.69 0.13 -35.96
C LEU A 11 15.24 -0.14 -36.40
N LEU A 12 14.68 -1.33 -36.11
CA LEU A 12 13.31 -1.69 -36.49
C LEU A 12 12.25 -1.33 -35.43
N VAL A 13 12.67 -1.00 -34.20
CA VAL A 13 11.75 -0.69 -33.09
C VAL A 13 11.38 0.79 -33.03
N VAL A 14 12.14 1.68 -33.67
CA VAL A 14 11.85 3.12 -33.66
C VAL A 14 10.91 3.56 -34.80
N PHE A 15 10.81 2.79 -35.88
CA PHE A 15 9.93 3.12 -37.03
C PHE A 15 8.61 2.33 -37.07
N GLY A 16 8.51 1.19 -36.36
CA GLY A 16 7.27 0.39 -36.30
C GLY A 16 6.13 1.05 -35.52
N SER A 17 6.45 1.82 -34.48
CA SER A 17 5.44 2.44 -33.59
C SER A 17 4.72 3.64 -34.22
N PHE A 18 5.30 4.28 -35.25
CA PHE A 18 4.64 5.35 -36.00
C PHE A 18 3.80 4.83 -37.18
N PHE A 19 4.16 3.69 -37.76
CA PHE A 19 3.41 3.08 -38.88
C PHE A 19 2.10 2.44 -38.41
N PHE A 20 2.05 1.94 -37.17
CA PHE A 20 0.86 1.34 -36.58
C PHE A 20 -0.20 2.38 -36.17
N LEU A 21 0.21 3.59 -35.77
CA LEU A 21 -0.72 4.68 -35.44
C LEU A 21 -1.38 5.31 -36.69
N PHE A 22 -0.68 5.27 -37.83
CA PHE A 22 -1.15 5.83 -39.09
C PHE A 22 -2.20 4.94 -39.78
N LEU A 23 -2.13 3.61 -39.61
CA LEU A 23 -3.12 2.66 -40.13
C LEU A 23 -4.40 2.58 -39.28
N LEU A 24 -4.33 2.95 -37.99
CA LEU A 24 -5.49 2.96 -37.09
C LEU A 24 -6.41 4.18 -37.24
N THR A 25 -5.99 5.19 -38.01
CA THR A 25 -6.72 6.46 -38.16
C THR A 25 -7.40 6.65 -39.52
N TRP A 26 -7.15 5.78 -40.51
CA TRP A 26 -7.89 5.73 -41.78
C TRP A 26 -7.88 4.31 -42.39
N PRO A 27 -9.00 3.56 -42.35
CA PRO A 27 -9.00 2.14 -42.79
C PRO A 27 -8.99 1.92 -44.31
N ASP A 28 -9.27 2.94 -45.14
CA ASP A 28 -9.69 2.74 -46.54
C ASP A 28 -8.70 3.26 -47.62
N LEU A 29 -7.40 3.18 -47.41
CA LEU A 29 -6.40 3.55 -48.43
C LEU A 29 -5.72 2.30 -49.05
N PRO A 30 -5.81 2.11 -50.40
CA PRO A 30 -5.16 0.98 -51.07
C PRO A 30 -3.64 1.16 -51.18
N VAL A 31 -2.90 0.11 -50.85
CA VAL A 31 -1.43 0.02 -50.91
C VAL A 31 -0.98 -0.08 -52.37
N PRO A 32 -0.29 0.94 -52.92
CA PRO A 32 1.08 0.72 -53.40
C PRO A 32 1.95 1.98 -53.37
N PHE A 33 3.07 2.01 -52.64
CA PHE A 33 4.28 2.77 -53.01
C PHE A 33 5.38 2.44 -51.98
N VAL A 34 6.18 1.42 -52.29
CA VAL A 34 7.41 1.08 -51.56
C VAL A 34 8.59 1.42 -52.48
N ALA A 35 9.49 2.28 -51.99
CA ALA A 35 10.77 2.77 -52.57
C ALA A 35 10.67 3.85 -53.69
N PRO A 36 11.64 4.81 -53.83
CA PRO A 36 13.03 4.82 -53.30
C PRO A 36 13.48 6.13 -52.62
N VAL A 37 14.18 6.04 -51.47
CA VAL A 37 15.16 7.06 -51.02
C VAL A 37 16.38 6.32 -50.47
N PHE A 38 17.14 5.72 -51.37
CA PHE A 38 18.51 5.25 -51.15
C PHE A 38 19.38 5.90 -52.21
N GLU A 39 19.74 7.17 -52.03
CA GLU A 39 20.85 7.80 -52.76
C GLU A 39 21.11 9.18 -52.15
N VAL A 40 22.09 9.29 -51.25
CA VAL A 40 23.22 10.24 -51.30
C VAL A 40 24.20 9.80 -50.20
N ALA A 41 25.20 9.00 -50.59
CA ALA A 41 26.39 8.75 -49.80
C ALA A 41 27.62 8.92 -50.70
N ARG A 42 28.49 9.88 -50.40
CA ARG A 42 29.89 9.94 -50.80
C ARG A 42 30.73 10.69 -49.75
N PRO A 43 32.06 10.43 -49.66
CA PRO A 43 32.71 10.08 -48.39
C PRO A 43 33.81 11.05 -47.89
N PHE A 44 34.15 10.92 -46.60
CA PHE A 44 35.36 11.27 -45.83
C PHE A 44 36.26 12.47 -46.23
N ARG A 45 36.57 13.32 -45.24
CA ARG A 45 37.91 13.93 -45.08
C ARG A 45 38.29 14.11 -43.61
N GLU A 46 39.54 13.74 -43.32
CA GLU A 46 40.27 13.72 -42.06
C GLU A 46 40.60 15.13 -41.53
N LEU A 47 40.76 15.26 -40.21
CA LEU A 47 41.65 16.25 -39.59
C LEU A 47 42.21 15.70 -38.27
N GLN A 48 43.48 15.33 -38.40
CA GLN A 48 44.59 15.08 -37.47
C GLN A 48 44.43 15.40 -35.97
N VAL A 49 44.96 14.49 -35.14
CA VAL A 49 45.52 14.79 -33.81
C VAL A 49 46.99 14.34 -33.86
N GLU A 50 47.91 15.30 -33.73
CA GLU A 50 49.35 15.09 -33.61
C GLU A 50 49.76 14.69 -32.18
N GLU A 51 50.75 13.79 -32.10
CA GLU A 51 51.54 13.47 -30.91
C GLU A 51 52.51 14.62 -30.57
N VAL A 52 52.69 14.91 -29.28
CA VAL A 52 53.94 15.48 -28.76
C VAL A 52 54.31 14.80 -27.44
N ASP A 53 55.56 14.36 -27.39
CA ASP A 53 56.23 13.52 -26.41
C ASP A 53 56.42 14.11 -25.00
N ALA A 54 56.65 13.19 -24.06
CA ALA A 54 57.02 13.40 -22.69
C ALA A 54 58.52 13.71 -22.54
N GLU A 55 58.87 14.73 -21.75
CA GLU A 55 60.15 14.79 -21.04
C GLU A 55 60.00 15.66 -19.78
N SER A 56 60.06 15.04 -18.60
CA SER A 56 60.96 15.41 -17.51
C SER A 56 60.56 14.77 -16.16
N LEU A 57 61.57 14.12 -15.56
CA LEU A 57 61.76 13.81 -14.13
C LEU A 57 61.25 12.46 -13.58
N GLU A 58 62.12 11.45 -13.69
CA GLU A 58 62.41 10.47 -12.62
C GLU A 58 63.75 10.89 -11.92
N PRO A 59 64.25 10.28 -10.80
CA PRO A 59 63.77 9.09 -10.06
C PRO A 59 63.79 9.20 -8.52
N ALA A 60 63.08 8.32 -7.81
CA ALA A 60 63.58 7.62 -6.61
C ALA A 60 62.59 6.56 -6.08
N ARG A 61 63.04 5.30 -6.08
CA ARG A 61 62.60 4.20 -5.19
C ARG A 61 63.81 3.84 -4.29
N PRO A 62 63.72 3.06 -3.19
CA PRO A 62 62.66 2.08 -2.84
C PRO A 62 62.30 1.95 -1.32
N SER A 63 61.16 1.31 -1.00
CA SER A 63 61.10 0.00 -0.29
C SER A 63 59.77 -0.30 0.44
N THR A 64 59.26 -1.51 0.16
CA THR A 64 58.52 -2.47 1.01
C THR A 64 57.17 -2.15 1.71
N ARG A 65 56.15 -2.90 1.24
CA ARG A 65 55.08 -3.64 1.98
C ARG A 65 54.27 -2.91 3.08
N SER A 66 52.96 -2.81 2.87
CA SER A 66 51.91 -3.68 3.48
C SER A 66 50.52 -3.02 3.49
N SER A 67 49.49 -3.86 3.56
CA SER A 67 48.07 -3.67 3.21
C SER A 67 47.30 -2.59 4.02
N PRO A 68 46.18 -2.07 3.47
CA PRO A 68 45.33 -1.08 4.14
C PRO A 68 44.45 -1.75 5.22
N ALA A 69 45.07 -2.04 6.36
CA ALA A 69 44.39 -2.29 7.62
C ALA A 69 45.01 -1.37 8.67
N LYS A 70 44.60 -0.09 8.68
CA LYS A 70 44.71 0.88 9.78
C LYS A 70 44.41 2.30 9.27
N ARG A 71 43.25 2.85 9.65
CA ARG A 71 43.11 4.15 10.34
C ARG A 71 41.62 4.48 10.50
N ILE A 72 41.07 4.06 11.63
CA ILE A 72 39.96 4.75 12.29
C ILE A 72 40.41 5.00 13.75
N PHE A 73 40.17 6.22 14.22
CA PHE A 73 39.90 6.69 15.59
C PHE A 73 40.83 7.75 16.22
N GLN A 74 40.25 8.94 16.39
CA GLN A 74 40.24 9.81 17.58
C GLN A 74 38.83 10.46 17.57
N ALA A 75 38.03 10.66 18.63
CA ALA A 75 38.04 10.41 20.08
C ALA A 75 36.54 10.39 20.53
N GLU A 76 36.09 9.46 21.38
CA GLU A 76 35.83 9.56 22.84
C GLU A 76 34.39 9.97 23.23
N ASP A 77 33.55 8.95 23.47
CA ASP A 77 32.81 8.68 24.72
C ASP A 77 31.86 7.48 24.49
N ILE A 78 31.56 6.68 25.54
CA ILE A 78 30.47 5.66 25.69
C ILE A 78 30.92 4.20 26.06
N ASP A 79 30.41 3.76 27.23
CA ASP A 79 30.01 2.43 27.76
C ASP A 79 31.02 1.23 27.82
N PRO A 80 31.27 0.66 29.02
CA PRO A 80 32.09 -0.56 29.22
C PRO A 80 31.57 -1.88 28.59
N ARG A 81 30.36 -1.96 28.01
CA ARG A 81 29.83 -3.18 27.33
C ARG A 81 30.47 -3.51 25.97
N THR A 82 31.42 -2.73 25.48
CA THR A 82 32.02 -2.88 24.14
C THR A 82 33.35 -3.64 24.09
N LYS A 83 33.94 -4.02 25.23
CA LYS A 83 35.24 -4.73 25.28
C LYS A 83 35.12 -6.22 24.89
N GLU A 84 34.10 -6.91 25.38
CA GLU A 84 33.85 -8.34 25.09
C GLU A 84 33.42 -8.62 23.64
N ARG A 85 32.78 -7.62 23.00
CA ARG A 85 32.34 -7.71 21.60
C ARG A 85 33.52 -7.57 20.62
N ARG A 86 34.58 -6.83 21.01
CA ARG A 86 35.81 -6.66 20.22
C ARG A 86 36.68 -7.93 20.21
N GLU A 87 36.73 -8.67 21.31
CA GLU A 87 37.51 -9.93 21.39
C GLU A 87 36.89 -11.05 20.55
N ARG A 88 35.55 -11.17 20.52
CA ARG A 88 34.84 -12.15 19.67
C ARG A 88 35.03 -11.92 18.17
N ILE A 89 35.08 -10.66 17.72
CA ILE A 89 35.28 -10.32 16.30
C ILE A 89 36.74 -10.60 15.86
N ALA A 90 37.71 -10.39 16.76
CA ALA A 90 39.13 -10.65 16.52
C ALA A 90 39.51 -12.14 16.47
N GLU A 91 38.69 -13.02 17.04
CA GLU A 91 38.86 -14.48 16.96
C GLU A 91 38.30 -15.06 15.66
N THR A 92 37.14 -14.58 15.20
CA THR A 92 36.52 -14.97 13.93
C THR A 92 37.38 -14.60 12.72
N CYS A 93 38.07 -13.45 12.76
CA CYS A 93 38.95 -13.01 11.66
C CYS A 93 40.26 -13.81 11.55
N ARG A 94 40.66 -14.60 12.55
CA ARG A 94 41.90 -15.39 12.53
C ARG A 94 41.82 -16.73 11.80
N ARG A 95 40.63 -17.18 11.36
CA ARG A 95 40.43 -18.54 10.79
C ARG A 95 40.33 -18.62 9.26
N TYR A 96 40.53 -17.53 8.51
CA TYR A 96 40.47 -17.55 7.04
C TYR A 96 41.78 -17.05 6.42
N ASP A 97 42.56 -17.95 5.80
CA ASP A 97 43.74 -17.64 4.95
C ASP A 97 43.52 -18.24 3.54
N PRO A 98 43.37 -17.42 2.47
CA PRO A 98 43.10 -17.91 1.11
C PRO A 98 44.32 -18.47 0.34
N GLY A 99 45.48 -18.63 0.96
CA GLY A 99 46.77 -18.80 0.26
C GLY A 99 47.24 -20.21 -0.13
N LYS A 100 46.48 -21.30 0.08
CA LYS A 100 46.97 -22.67 -0.23
C LYS A 100 45.98 -23.47 -1.07
N HIS A 101 46.25 -23.59 -2.38
CA HIS A 101 46.37 -24.87 -3.09
C HIS A 101 46.88 -24.62 -4.53
N LYS A 102 48.17 -24.91 -4.74
CA LYS A 102 48.83 -24.93 -6.06
C LYS A 102 48.46 -26.22 -6.82
N ARG A 103 48.17 -26.08 -8.12
CA ARG A 103 48.02 -27.15 -9.12
C ARG A 103 49.29 -28.03 -9.22
N ARG A 104 49.13 -29.33 -9.45
CA ARG A 104 50.13 -30.26 -10.02
C ARG A 104 49.57 -30.92 -11.31
N PRO A 105 50.39 -31.34 -12.29
CA PRO A 105 49.93 -31.65 -13.65
C PRO A 105 49.87 -33.16 -14.01
N GLY A 106 48.75 -33.58 -14.63
CA GLY A 106 48.52 -34.64 -15.65
C GLY A 106 48.80 -36.14 -15.32
N PRO A 107 48.43 -37.11 -16.20
CA PRO A 107 47.39 -37.17 -17.25
C PRO A 107 46.55 -38.49 -17.26
N THR A 108 45.37 -38.50 -17.88
CA THR A 108 44.90 -39.47 -18.92
C THR A 108 43.40 -39.33 -19.20
N ASP A 109 43.09 -39.02 -20.47
CA ASP A 109 41.83 -39.11 -21.25
C ASP A 109 41.16 -40.52 -21.17
N PRO A 110 39.92 -40.81 -21.66
CA PRO A 110 39.03 -40.01 -22.50
C PRO A 110 37.51 -40.05 -22.21
N THR A 111 36.80 -39.04 -22.75
CA THR A 111 35.40 -39.02 -23.27
C THR A 111 34.49 -37.84 -22.80
N ARG A 112 34.25 -36.97 -23.79
CA ARG A 112 33.03 -36.20 -24.13
C ARG A 112 32.78 -34.81 -23.53
N ASP A 113 33.13 -33.83 -24.37
CA ASP A 113 32.41 -32.61 -24.74
C ASP A 113 31.05 -32.31 -24.09
N ALA A 114 31.03 -31.24 -23.28
CA ALA A 114 29.99 -30.21 -23.26
C ALA A 114 30.67 -28.85 -22.96
N PRO A 115 30.35 -27.75 -23.66
CA PRO A 115 31.02 -26.47 -23.46
C PRO A 115 30.64 -25.85 -22.12
N PHE A 116 31.64 -25.59 -21.28
CA PHE A 116 31.53 -24.71 -20.12
C PHE A 116 30.99 -23.34 -20.55
N PRO A 117 29.96 -22.77 -19.88
CA PRO A 117 29.59 -21.39 -20.12
C PRO A 117 30.73 -20.48 -19.65
N SER A 118 31.31 -19.77 -20.61
CA SER A 118 32.18 -18.62 -20.41
C SER A 118 31.40 -17.52 -19.68
N PHE A 119 31.64 -17.36 -18.39
CA PHE A 119 31.17 -16.20 -17.63
C PHE A 119 31.86 -14.94 -18.16
N SER A 120 31.10 -14.06 -18.82
CA SER A 120 31.48 -12.66 -19.00
C SER A 120 31.05 -11.91 -17.75
N VAL A 121 32.00 -11.61 -16.87
CA VAL A 121 31.77 -10.77 -15.69
C VAL A 121 31.78 -9.31 -16.15
N PHE A 122 30.63 -8.65 -16.15
CA PHE A 122 30.54 -7.20 -16.27
C PHE A 122 30.48 -6.58 -14.87
N PHE A 123 31.46 -5.74 -14.55
CA PHE A 123 31.43 -4.88 -13.37
C PHE A 123 30.65 -3.61 -13.71
N PHE A 124 29.53 -3.36 -13.03
CA PHE A 124 28.89 -2.05 -13.01
C PHE A 124 29.28 -1.32 -11.71
N TYR A 125 30.02 -0.22 -11.86
CA TYR A 125 30.24 0.76 -10.81
C TYR A 125 29.07 1.75 -10.78
N PRO A 126 28.38 1.94 -9.65
CA PRO A 126 27.42 3.04 -9.51
C PRO A 126 28.18 4.28 -9.01
N LYS A 127 28.73 5.07 -9.94
CA LYS A 127 29.19 6.44 -9.67
C LYS A 127 28.96 7.32 -10.90
N MET A 128 27.76 7.89 -11.01
CA MET A 128 27.44 9.27 -11.40
C MET A 128 25.96 9.39 -11.80
N PRO A 129 25.36 10.59 -11.66
CA PRO A 129 23.92 10.77 -11.49
C PRO A 129 23.15 10.50 -12.79
N LEU A 130 21.96 9.93 -12.66
CA LEU A 130 20.94 9.96 -13.71
C LEU A 130 20.62 11.43 -14.02
N ALA A 131 21.24 11.94 -15.06
CA ALA A 131 20.75 13.11 -15.76
C ALA A 131 19.36 12.76 -16.31
N TYR A 132 18.37 13.56 -15.91
CA TYR A 132 17.06 13.66 -16.56
C TYR A 132 17.22 13.57 -18.08
N CYS A 133 16.61 12.57 -18.72
CA CYS A 133 16.48 12.52 -20.16
C CYS A 133 15.35 13.50 -20.58
N PRO A 134 15.62 14.60 -21.32
CA PRO A 134 14.62 15.59 -21.69
C PRO A 134 13.88 15.23 -23.00
N ILE A 135 13.77 13.95 -23.36
CA ILE A 135 13.17 13.54 -24.63
C ILE A 135 11.65 13.77 -24.67
N TYR A 136 10.96 13.74 -23.51
CA TYR A 136 9.53 14.07 -23.46
C TYR A 136 9.21 15.57 -23.55
N LYS A 137 10.20 16.45 -23.36
CA LYS A 137 10.03 17.92 -23.47
C LYS A 137 10.55 18.48 -24.82
N ALA A 138 11.40 17.73 -25.51
CA ALA A 138 11.93 18.11 -26.82
C ALA A 138 10.99 17.77 -27.99
N ALA A 139 10.11 16.77 -27.87
CA ALA A 139 9.27 16.33 -28.99
C ALA A 139 8.20 17.36 -29.40
N SER A 140 7.61 18.09 -28.46
CA SER A 140 6.59 19.10 -28.77
C SER A 140 7.19 20.42 -29.30
N THR A 141 8.37 20.81 -28.81
CA THR A 141 9.05 22.04 -29.21
C THR A 141 9.87 21.87 -30.49
N SER A 142 10.48 20.70 -30.70
CA SER A 142 11.25 20.41 -31.91
C SER A 142 10.37 20.23 -33.14
N TRP A 143 9.16 19.70 -33.02
CA TRP A 143 8.23 19.56 -34.14
C TRP A 143 7.71 20.91 -34.63
N LEU A 144 7.32 21.79 -33.70
CA LEU A 144 6.94 23.18 -34.01
C LEU A 144 8.11 23.97 -34.59
N TRP A 145 9.32 23.80 -34.06
CA TRP A 145 10.53 24.44 -34.59
C TRP A 145 10.92 23.92 -35.99
N PHE A 146 10.73 22.62 -36.25
CA PHE A 146 11.01 22.01 -37.55
C PHE A 146 9.99 22.44 -38.62
N MET A 147 8.70 22.51 -38.26
CA MET A 147 7.65 23.05 -39.14
C MET A 147 7.84 24.54 -39.45
N ARG A 148 8.30 25.35 -38.48
CA ARG A 148 8.67 26.76 -38.68
C ARG A 148 9.78 26.93 -39.72
N ARG A 149 10.78 26.04 -39.70
CA ARG A 149 11.95 26.11 -40.58
C ARG A 149 11.66 25.61 -42.00
N LEU A 150 10.74 24.66 -42.15
CA LEU A 150 10.23 24.21 -43.45
C LEU A 150 9.31 25.25 -44.11
N ALA A 151 8.58 26.05 -43.32
CA ALA A 151 7.63 27.06 -43.82
C ALA A 151 8.18 28.49 -43.95
N GLY A 152 9.37 28.79 -43.40
CA GLY A 152 10.09 30.05 -43.62
C GLY A 152 9.51 31.30 -42.92
N VAL A 153 8.85 31.15 -41.76
CA VAL A 153 8.14 32.26 -41.06
C VAL A 153 8.90 32.73 -39.81
N SER A 154 9.04 34.05 -39.61
CA SER A 154 9.73 34.66 -38.45
C SER A 154 8.83 34.92 -37.23
N ASP A 155 9.42 34.99 -36.03
CA ASP A 155 8.78 34.93 -34.69
C ASP A 155 7.68 35.95 -34.35
N ALA A 156 7.40 36.96 -35.18
CA ALA A 156 6.53 38.08 -34.81
C ALA A 156 5.06 37.98 -35.26
N THR A 157 4.59 36.86 -35.83
CA THR A 157 3.22 36.79 -36.37
C THR A 157 2.63 35.39 -36.23
N LEU A 158 1.96 35.12 -35.12
CA LEU A 158 1.10 33.94 -34.96
C LEU A 158 -0.12 34.33 -34.11
N LEU A 159 -1.11 34.94 -34.75
CA LEU A 159 -2.48 34.96 -34.26
C LEU A 159 -3.25 33.77 -34.87
N SER A 160 -4.18 33.22 -34.10
CA SER A 160 -5.00 32.07 -34.49
C SER A 160 -5.67 32.29 -35.86
N GLY A 161 -5.26 31.49 -36.85
CA GLY A 161 -5.73 31.58 -38.24
C GLY A 161 -4.66 31.20 -39.27
N GLN A 162 -3.39 31.51 -39.00
CA GLN A 162 -2.29 31.27 -39.96
C GLN A 162 -1.69 29.85 -39.96
N MET A 163 -2.03 28.99 -38.98
CA MET A 163 -1.64 27.57 -39.02
C MET A 163 -2.29 26.80 -40.19
N PHE A 164 -3.49 27.23 -40.62
CA PHE A 164 -4.19 26.61 -41.75
C PHE A 164 -3.51 26.91 -43.09
N GLU A 165 -2.98 28.13 -43.26
CA GLU A 165 -2.26 28.53 -44.47
C GLU A 165 -0.96 27.75 -44.63
N VAL A 166 -0.20 27.60 -43.53
CA VAL A 166 1.05 26.81 -43.52
C VAL A 166 0.80 25.35 -43.87
N ALA A 167 -0.28 24.75 -43.37
CA ALA A 167 -0.67 23.38 -43.70
C ALA A 167 -1.03 23.21 -45.18
N ARG A 168 -1.71 24.21 -45.78
CA ARG A 168 -2.13 24.22 -47.19
C ARG A 168 -0.96 24.33 -48.16
N THR A 169 0.06 25.12 -47.83
CA THR A 169 1.31 25.21 -48.61
C THR A 169 2.20 23.98 -48.50
N THR A 170 2.19 23.30 -47.34
CA THR A 170 3.09 22.17 -47.08
C THR A 170 2.51 20.84 -47.61
N PHE A 171 1.18 20.73 -47.68
CA PHE A 171 0.49 19.52 -48.13
C PHE A 171 -0.59 19.83 -49.19
N PRO A 172 -0.21 20.27 -50.40
CA PRO A 172 -1.14 20.75 -51.43
C PRO A 172 -2.09 19.68 -52.00
N HIS A 173 -1.88 18.40 -51.68
CA HIS A 173 -2.69 17.27 -52.16
C HIS A 173 -3.76 16.80 -51.16
N ILE A 174 -3.83 17.40 -49.98
CA ILE A 174 -4.87 17.11 -49.00
C ILE A 174 -6.08 18.02 -49.27
N THR A 175 -7.12 17.47 -49.88
CA THR A 175 -8.40 18.16 -50.08
C THR A 175 -9.16 18.19 -48.75
N VAL A 176 -9.24 19.37 -48.13
CA VAL A 176 -10.11 19.61 -46.97
C VAL A 176 -11.52 19.97 -47.48
N PRO A 177 -12.61 19.39 -46.94
CA PRO A 177 -13.96 19.67 -47.42
C PRO A 177 -14.36 21.14 -47.19
N GLY A 178 -14.51 21.87 -48.31
CA GLY A 178 -15.61 22.80 -48.58
C GLY A 178 -15.69 24.13 -47.82
N GLU A 179 -15.02 25.15 -48.35
CA GLU A 179 -15.59 26.51 -48.38
C GLU A 179 -16.77 26.52 -49.36
N ALA A 180 -17.99 26.75 -48.86
CA ALA A 180 -19.13 27.13 -49.68
C ALA A 180 -19.68 28.47 -49.17
N GLN A 181 -19.48 29.50 -49.99
CA GLN A 181 -20.27 30.72 -50.19
C GLN A 181 -20.95 31.36 -48.96
N THR A 182 -20.43 32.54 -48.64
CA THR A 182 -21.07 33.60 -47.87
C THR A 182 -22.50 33.88 -48.35
N GLY A 183 -23.49 33.51 -47.56
CA GLY A 183 -24.88 33.92 -47.78
C GLY A 183 -25.86 33.14 -46.92
N ALA A 184 -26.26 33.73 -45.80
CA ALA A 184 -27.25 33.23 -44.84
C ALA A 184 -26.84 31.97 -44.06
N LEU A 185 -26.39 32.15 -42.82
CA LEU A 185 -26.48 31.21 -41.69
C LEU A 185 -25.90 31.92 -40.44
N GLY A 186 -26.62 32.95 -39.97
CA GLY A 186 -26.65 33.24 -38.54
C GLY A 186 -27.60 32.21 -37.94
N GLU A 187 -27.19 31.56 -36.86
CA GLU A 187 -27.73 30.29 -36.33
C GLU A 187 -27.09 29.06 -37.02
N THR A 188 -26.74 28.03 -36.25
CA THR A 188 -26.05 26.78 -36.66
C THR A 188 -24.50 26.76 -36.78
N PHE A 189 -23.78 27.46 -35.90
CA PHE A 189 -22.37 27.12 -35.55
C PHE A 189 -22.14 26.94 -34.03
N ALA A 190 -23.18 26.49 -33.32
CA ALA A 190 -23.13 26.10 -31.90
C ALA A 190 -23.15 24.56 -31.69
N SER A 191 -23.11 23.75 -32.75
CA SER A 191 -23.41 22.31 -32.70
C SER A 191 -22.26 21.36 -33.04
N LEU A 192 -21.03 21.84 -33.25
CA LEU A 192 -19.85 20.97 -33.49
C LEU A 192 -18.63 21.35 -32.63
N ARG A 193 -18.86 21.68 -31.36
CA ARG A 193 -17.88 21.39 -30.30
C ARG A 193 -18.02 19.89 -29.98
N PRO A 194 -16.98 19.18 -29.50
CA PRO A 194 -17.24 18.00 -28.70
C PRO A 194 -18.07 18.50 -27.52
N ARG A 195 -19.38 18.27 -27.59
CA ARG A 195 -20.30 18.43 -26.48
C ARG A 195 -19.89 17.36 -25.46
N PHE A 196 -18.91 17.69 -24.64
CA PHE A 196 -19.06 17.41 -23.22
C PHE A 196 -20.16 18.36 -22.72
N ASP A 197 -21.39 18.12 -23.18
CA ASP A 197 -22.55 18.63 -22.49
C ASP A 197 -22.52 17.88 -21.15
N LEU A 198 -21.98 18.57 -20.14
CA LEU A 198 -22.21 18.30 -18.75
C LEU A 198 -23.72 18.34 -18.57
N PHE A 199 -24.37 17.21 -18.79
CA PHE A 199 -25.65 16.96 -18.17
C PHE A 199 -25.45 17.23 -16.67
N PRO A 200 -26.30 18.03 -16.01
CA PRO A 200 -26.33 17.99 -14.56
C PRO A 200 -26.46 16.51 -14.18
N PRO A 201 -25.69 15.98 -13.22
CA PRO A 201 -25.80 14.57 -12.87
C PRO A 201 -27.27 14.30 -12.60
N ARG A 202 -27.91 13.50 -13.47
CA ARG A 202 -29.15 12.82 -13.10
C ARG A 202 -28.82 12.16 -11.78
N LYS A 203 -29.62 12.38 -10.74
CA LYS A 203 -29.40 11.76 -9.43
C LYS A 203 -29.19 10.26 -9.66
N ALA A 204 -27.95 9.80 -9.53
CA ALA A 204 -27.63 8.40 -9.70
C ALA A 204 -28.28 7.68 -8.52
N GLU A 205 -29.26 6.82 -8.81
CA GLU A 205 -29.92 6.03 -7.78
C GLU A 205 -29.03 4.84 -7.43
N MET A 206 -28.75 4.67 -6.14
CA MET A 206 -27.99 3.53 -5.64
C MET A 206 -28.81 2.25 -5.79
N LYS A 207 -28.21 1.21 -6.37
CA LYS A 207 -28.87 -0.09 -6.57
C LYS A 207 -29.03 -0.94 -5.31
N SER A 208 -28.24 -0.70 -4.27
CA SER A 208 -28.14 -1.60 -3.11
C SER A 208 -27.87 -0.84 -1.82
N PRO A 209 -28.35 -1.33 -0.67
CA PRO A 209 -28.05 -0.71 0.63
C PRO A 209 -26.55 -0.76 0.94
N ILE A 210 -26.06 0.24 1.68
CA ILE A 210 -24.65 0.35 2.07
C ILE A 210 -24.48 0.16 3.56
N VAL A 211 -23.40 -0.53 3.96
CA VAL A 211 -22.91 -0.61 5.34
C VAL A 211 -21.54 0.04 5.38
N VAL A 212 -21.44 1.20 6.01
CA VAL A 212 -20.17 1.92 6.17
C VAL A 212 -19.53 1.49 7.47
N VAL A 213 -18.25 1.10 7.42
CA VAL A 213 -17.50 0.63 8.58
C VAL A 213 -16.28 1.52 8.75
N SER A 214 -16.23 2.28 9.85
CA SER A 214 -15.11 3.16 10.16
C SER A 214 -14.80 3.14 11.65
N ASN A 215 -13.54 3.38 12.02
CA ASN A 215 -13.11 3.35 13.41
C ASN A 215 -14.02 4.19 14.34
N ARG A 216 -14.39 5.40 13.91
CA ARG A 216 -15.34 6.26 14.63
C ARG A 216 -16.69 6.33 13.92
N LEU A 217 -17.75 6.48 14.71
CA LEU A 217 -19.05 6.97 14.22
C LEU A 217 -18.94 8.39 13.64
N PRO A 218 -19.92 8.83 12.84
CA PRO A 218 -19.91 10.16 12.23
C PRO A 218 -20.17 11.31 13.24
N PHE A 219 -20.36 10.97 14.51
CA PHE A 219 -20.50 11.87 15.65
C PHE A 219 -19.81 11.23 16.86
N ILE A 220 -19.61 12.01 17.91
CA ILE A 220 -19.13 11.53 19.20
C ILE A 220 -20.28 11.60 20.20
N LEU A 221 -20.41 10.61 21.06
CA LEU A 221 -21.30 10.69 22.21
C LEU A 221 -20.64 11.47 23.34
N CYS A 222 -21.40 12.32 24.01
CA CYS A 222 -20.98 12.97 25.25
C CYS A 222 -22.11 12.89 26.27
N LYS A 223 -21.77 12.92 27.56
CA LYS A 223 -22.74 13.10 28.63
C LYS A 223 -22.92 14.60 28.88
N ASP A 224 -24.16 15.04 29.04
CA ASP A 224 -24.47 16.41 29.46
C ASP A 224 -24.31 16.61 30.98
N ASP A 225 -24.61 17.82 31.46
CA ASP A 225 -24.52 18.17 32.88
C ASP A 225 -25.47 17.33 33.76
N ASP A 226 -26.54 16.77 33.19
CA ASP A 226 -27.51 15.90 33.85
C ASP A 226 -27.11 14.41 33.75
N GLY A 227 -26.04 14.08 33.02
CA GLY A 227 -25.51 12.74 32.84
C GLY A 227 -26.11 11.95 31.66
N GLU A 228 -27.00 12.56 30.88
CA GLU A 228 -27.67 11.95 29.73
C GLU A 228 -26.79 11.97 28.48
N LEU A 229 -26.93 10.93 27.64
CA LEU A 229 -26.16 10.83 26.40
C LEU A 229 -26.70 11.79 25.34
N GLN A 230 -25.80 12.53 24.71
CA GLN A 230 -26.08 13.42 23.60
C GLN A 230 -25.09 13.19 22.45
N ARG A 231 -25.51 13.48 21.22
CA ARG A 231 -24.62 13.47 20.05
C ARG A 231 -23.95 14.82 19.89
N LYS A 232 -22.63 14.82 19.75
CA LYS A 232 -21.85 15.97 19.33
C LYS A 232 -21.40 15.79 17.87
N PRO A 233 -21.74 16.73 16.97
CA PRO A 233 -21.35 16.66 15.57
C PRO A 233 -19.84 16.59 15.39
N CYS A 234 -19.38 15.76 14.46
CA CYS A 234 -17.98 15.72 14.04
C CYS A 234 -17.82 16.27 12.62
N ALA A 235 -17.00 17.32 12.49
CA ALA A 235 -16.59 17.82 11.18
C ALA A 235 -15.37 17.02 10.70
N GLY A 236 -15.61 15.98 9.91
CA GLY A 236 -14.56 15.18 9.25
C GLY A 236 -14.82 15.04 7.75
N GLY A 237 -13.75 14.92 6.96
CA GLY A 237 -13.84 14.74 5.50
C GLY A 237 -14.66 13.51 5.11
N LEU A 238 -14.43 12.37 5.78
CA LEU A 238 -15.20 11.14 5.58
C LEU A 238 -16.68 11.30 5.90
N VAL A 239 -17.00 11.90 7.06
CA VAL A 239 -18.38 12.12 7.51
C VAL A 239 -19.14 13.01 6.53
N THR A 240 -18.50 14.09 6.07
CA THR A 240 -19.10 15.03 5.14
C THR A 240 -19.41 14.40 3.79
N ALA A 241 -18.58 13.46 3.35
CA ALA A 241 -18.74 12.74 2.09
C ALA A 241 -19.81 11.64 2.17
N VAL A 242 -19.71 10.79 3.20
CA VAL A 242 -20.37 9.49 3.20
C VAL A 242 -21.71 9.51 3.95
N ALA A 243 -21.84 10.33 4.99
CA ALA A 243 -23.07 10.35 5.81
C ALA A 243 -24.33 10.68 5.01
N PRO A 244 -24.34 11.68 4.10
CA PRO A 244 -25.52 11.99 3.29
C PRO A 244 -26.02 10.80 2.47
N VAL A 245 -25.10 9.94 2.02
CA VAL A 245 -25.44 8.78 1.17
C VAL A 245 -25.96 7.62 1.99
N VAL A 246 -25.36 7.35 3.15
CA VAL A 246 -25.91 6.38 4.11
C VAL A 246 -27.35 6.76 4.50
N ILE A 247 -27.61 8.05 4.73
CA ILE A 247 -28.95 8.55 5.05
C ILE A 247 -29.92 8.32 3.88
N GLN A 248 -29.55 8.74 2.67
CA GLN A 248 -30.42 8.67 1.49
C GLN A 248 -30.78 7.25 1.07
N CYS A 249 -29.85 6.30 1.20
CA CYS A 249 -30.08 4.91 0.79
C CYS A 249 -30.60 4.01 1.93
N GLY A 250 -30.92 4.57 3.10
CA GLY A 250 -31.32 3.77 4.27
C GLY A 250 -30.22 2.81 4.74
N GLY A 251 -28.95 3.15 4.51
CA GLY A 251 -27.81 2.33 4.90
C GLY A 251 -27.54 2.32 6.41
N LEU A 252 -26.54 1.55 6.82
CA LEU A 252 -26.10 1.44 8.21
C LEU A 252 -24.66 1.94 8.37
N TRP A 253 -24.33 2.48 9.55
CA TRP A 253 -22.98 2.90 9.92
C TRP A 253 -22.50 2.14 11.16
N VAL A 254 -21.41 1.40 11.02
CA VAL A 254 -20.74 0.64 12.08
C VAL A 254 -19.52 1.43 12.58
N GLY A 255 -19.42 1.68 13.89
CA GLY A 255 -18.28 2.41 14.45
C GLY A 255 -18.23 2.51 15.97
N TRP A 256 -17.08 2.94 16.50
CA TRP A 256 -16.92 3.25 17.92
C TRP A 256 -17.50 4.64 18.25
N PRO A 257 -18.22 4.81 19.38
CA PRO A 257 -19.02 6.01 19.65
C PRO A 257 -18.25 7.20 20.22
N GLY A 258 -16.94 7.08 20.44
CA GLY A 258 -16.15 8.18 21.00
C GLY A 258 -15.97 8.13 22.52
N ILE A 259 -16.70 7.25 23.22
CA ILE A 259 -16.68 7.10 24.68
C ILE A 259 -16.76 5.63 25.09
N HIS A 260 -16.25 5.31 26.28
CA HIS A 260 -16.55 4.05 26.96
C HIS A 260 -17.87 4.23 27.71
N MET A 261 -18.86 3.40 27.37
CA MET A 261 -20.20 3.44 27.95
C MET A 261 -20.29 2.50 29.16
N ASP A 262 -20.94 2.94 30.22
CA ASP A 262 -21.16 2.11 31.42
C ASP A 262 -22.10 0.92 31.12
N ASP A 263 -23.12 1.16 30.30
CA ASP A 263 -24.03 0.14 29.77
C ASP A 263 -23.88 0.01 28.25
N PRO A 264 -23.30 -1.09 27.74
CA PRO A 264 -23.20 -1.38 26.30
C PRO A 264 -24.55 -1.53 25.58
N HIS A 265 -25.66 -1.68 26.30
CA HIS A 265 -27.00 -1.82 25.72
C HIS A 265 -27.77 -0.49 25.68
N GLN A 266 -27.23 0.58 26.25
CA GLN A 266 -27.88 1.88 26.23
C GLN A 266 -28.02 2.38 24.78
N SER A 267 -29.23 2.80 24.42
CA SER A 267 -29.52 3.25 23.06
C SER A 267 -28.80 4.54 22.72
N VAL A 268 -28.29 4.62 21.49
CA VAL A 268 -27.78 5.88 20.92
C VAL A 268 -28.94 6.88 20.83
N PRO A 269 -28.84 8.10 21.40
CA PRO A 269 -29.88 9.13 21.30
C PRO A 269 -30.02 9.61 19.85
N GLU A 270 -31.14 10.22 19.48
CA GLU A 270 -31.28 10.85 18.14
C GLU A 270 -30.43 12.13 18.02
N SER A 271 -30.25 12.62 16.80
CA SER A 271 -29.59 13.91 16.58
C SER A 271 -30.43 15.06 17.13
N ASP A 272 -29.76 16.13 17.59
CA ASP A 272 -30.44 17.38 17.97
C ASP A 272 -31.24 17.92 16.75
N PRO A 273 -32.52 18.31 16.91
CA PRO A 273 -33.31 18.91 15.83
C PRO A 273 -32.71 20.17 15.20
N GLY A 274 -31.84 20.87 15.93
CA GLY A 274 -31.08 22.03 15.47
C GLY A 274 -29.76 21.69 14.77
N ASP A 275 -29.34 20.43 14.75
CA ASP A 275 -28.11 20.01 14.06
C ASP A 275 -28.29 20.15 12.54
N LYS A 276 -27.36 20.86 11.92
CA LYS A 276 -27.26 21.05 10.45
C LYS A 276 -26.02 20.37 9.88
N GLY A 277 -25.34 19.57 10.68
CA GLY A 277 -24.17 18.81 10.28
C GLY A 277 -24.49 17.72 9.26
N PRO A 278 -23.46 17.18 8.57
CA PRO A 278 -23.67 16.16 7.54
C PRO A 278 -24.31 14.86 8.05
N SER A 279 -24.21 14.58 9.35
CA SER A 279 -24.76 13.40 10.01
C SER A 279 -26.12 13.64 10.69
N ALA A 280 -26.66 14.86 10.64
CA ALA A 280 -27.86 15.22 11.40
C ALA A 280 -29.08 14.35 11.03
N GLY A 281 -29.18 13.92 9.77
CA GLY A 281 -30.26 13.05 9.30
C GLY A 281 -30.05 11.56 9.57
N LEU A 282 -28.93 11.15 10.19
CA LEU A 282 -28.63 9.75 10.45
C LEU A 282 -29.40 9.29 11.70
N LYS A 283 -30.35 8.38 11.54
CA LYS A 283 -31.20 7.92 12.64
C LYS A 283 -30.45 6.97 13.58
N SER A 284 -30.87 6.88 14.85
CA SER A 284 -30.30 5.91 15.81
C SER A 284 -30.40 4.47 15.32
N GLU A 285 -31.49 4.12 14.62
CA GLU A 285 -31.66 2.78 14.04
C GLU A 285 -30.65 2.45 12.93
N GLN A 286 -30.03 3.46 12.32
CA GLN A 286 -29.01 3.29 11.28
C GLN A 286 -27.60 3.17 11.85
N VAL A 287 -27.44 3.25 13.17
CA VAL A 287 -26.14 3.22 13.84
C VAL A 287 -25.94 1.88 14.52
N VAL A 288 -24.78 1.28 14.28
CA VAL A 288 -24.35 0.03 14.91
C VAL A 288 -23.07 0.32 15.70
N VAL A 289 -23.18 0.26 17.02
CA VAL A 289 -22.08 0.61 17.92
C VAL A 289 -21.15 -0.57 18.15
N VAL A 290 -19.84 -0.30 18.06
CA VAL A 290 -18.81 -1.24 18.50
C VAL A 290 -18.31 -0.81 19.88
N HIS A 291 -18.58 -1.63 20.88
CA HIS A 291 -18.10 -1.43 22.24
C HIS A 291 -16.78 -2.16 22.42
N VAL A 292 -15.76 -1.46 22.90
CA VAL A 292 -14.43 -2.03 23.18
C VAL A 292 -14.05 -1.63 24.59
N GLU A 293 -13.49 -2.59 25.34
CA GLU A 293 -12.91 -2.33 26.66
C GLU A 293 -11.80 -1.28 26.56
N GLU A 294 -11.70 -0.40 27.56
CA GLU A 294 -10.76 0.73 27.56
C GLU A 294 -9.32 0.31 27.30
N GLN A 295 -8.82 -0.72 28.02
CA GLN A 295 -7.44 -1.18 27.86
C GLN A 295 -7.18 -1.75 26.46
N ILE A 296 -8.07 -2.61 25.95
CA ILE A 296 -7.97 -3.18 24.59
C ILE A 296 -8.02 -2.07 23.55
N PHE A 297 -8.89 -1.08 23.74
CA PHE A 297 -9.02 0.05 22.84
C PHE A 297 -7.75 0.91 22.81
N ASP A 298 -7.10 1.13 23.96
CA ASP A 298 -5.83 1.86 24.04
C ASP A 298 -4.72 1.12 23.29
N ASP A 299 -4.54 -0.18 23.55
CA ASP A 299 -3.54 -1.03 22.88
C ASP A 299 -3.79 -1.14 21.36
N TYR A 300 -5.05 -1.13 20.93
CA TYR A 300 -5.45 -1.07 19.52
C TYR A 300 -5.20 0.30 18.89
N TYR A 301 -5.76 1.37 19.47
CA TYR A 301 -5.84 2.69 18.85
C TYR A 301 -4.56 3.50 19.07
N ASN A 302 -4.12 3.64 20.33
CA ASN A 302 -2.89 4.35 20.65
C ASN A 302 -1.65 3.49 20.40
N GLY A 303 -1.74 2.18 20.64
CA GLY A 303 -0.72 1.20 20.28
C GLY A 303 -0.66 0.92 18.78
N CYS A 304 -1.28 -0.16 18.31
CA CYS A 304 -1.05 -0.65 16.95
C CYS A 304 -1.39 0.38 15.85
N CYS A 305 -2.52 1.09 15.95
CA CYS A 305 -2.92 2.07 14.93
C CYS A 305 -1.96 3.27 14.89
N ASN A 306 -1.73 3.94 16.03
CA ASN A 306 -1.04 5.22 16.06
C ASN A 306 0.47 5.12 16.36
N ALA A 307 0.93 4.11 17.09
CA ALA A 307 2.36 3.88 17.37
C ALA A 307 3.01 2.94 16.33
N THR A 308 2.25 2.09 15.63
CA THR A 308 2.79 1.21 14.58
C THR A 308 2.45 1.67 13.18
N PHE A 309 1.17 1.60 12.78
CA PHE A 309 0.78 1.82 11.39
C PHE A 309 0.95 3.26 10.93
N TRP A 310 0.54 4.24 11.75
CA TRP A 310 0.67 5.66 11.41
C TRP A 310 2.11 6.04 11.04
N PRO A 311 3.14 5.85 11.88
CA PRO A 311 4.52 6.19 11.51
C PRO A 311 5.04 5.33 10.34
N LEU A 312 4.75 4.03 10.33
CA LEU A 312 5.25 3.12 9.31
C LEU A 312 4.73 3.49 7.91
N PHE A 313 3.43 3.72 7.77
CA PHE A 313 2.79 4.05 6.49
C PHE A 313 3.17 5.46 6.02
N HIS A 314 3.51 6.35 6.95
CA HIS A 314 4.08 7.66 6.63
C HIS A 314 5.60 7.64 6.40
N SER A 315 6.20 6.45 6.19
CA SER A 315 7.63 6.28 5.88
C SER A 315 8.58 6.77 6.98
N MET A 316 8.16 6.63 8.25
CA MET A 316 8.94 6.99 9.44
C MET A 316 9.16 5.75 10.33
N PRO A 317 9.89 4.72 9.84
CA PRO A 317 10.05 3.45 10.57
C PRO A 317 10.82 3.62 11.89
N ASP A 318 11.61 4.68 12.04
CA ASP A 318 12.31 5.05 13.27
C ASP A 318 11.36 5.36 14.43
N ARG A 319 10.09 5.66 14.12
CA ARG A 319 9.03 5.95 15.09
C ARG A 319 8.06 4.80 15.29
N ALA A 320 8.15 3.73 14.49
CA ALA A 320 7.23 2.61 14.55
C ALA A 320 7.58 1.68 15.71
N VAL A 321 6.58 1.34 16.53
CA VAL A 321 6.71 0.42 17.66
C VAL A 321 6.05 -0.91 17.31
N PHE A 322 6.76 -2.03 17.46
CA PHE A 322 6.22 -3.37 17.18
C PHE A 322 6.08 -4.16 18.48
N VAL A 323 4.83 -4.39 18.91
CA VAL A 323 4.50 -5.12 20.15
C VAL A 323 3.40 -6.13 19.85
N ALA A 324 3.60 -7.38 20.27
CA ALA A 324 2.66 -8.48 20.00
C ALA A 324 1.29 -8.27 20.67
N ASP A 325 1.26 -7.77 21.91
CA ASP A 325 0.01 -7.53 22.64
C ASP A 325 -0.84 -6.44 21.95
N MET A 326 -0.20 -5.39 21.42
CA MET A 326 -0.87 -4.36 20.61
C MET A 326 -1.44 -4.93 19.30
N TRP A 327 -0.73 -5.87 18.67
CA TRP A 327 -1.21 -6.58 17.49
C TRP A 327 -2.39 -7.52 17.80
N GLU A 328 -2.35 -8.22 18.93
CA GLU A 328 -3.46 -9.06 19.40
C GLU A 328 -4.71 -8.21 19.67
N ALA A 329 -4.54 -7.06 20.32
CA ALA A 329 -5.62 -6.08 20.50
C ALA A 329 -6.17 -5.60 19.14
N TYR A 330 -5.30 -5.31 18.18
CA TYR A 330 -5.70 -4.89 16.83
C TYR A 330 -6.53 -5.95 16.09
N SER A 331 -6.08 -7.20 16.16
CA SER A 331 -6.78 -8.34 15.59
C SER A 331 -8.13 -8.57 16.25
N THR A 332 -8.17 -8.49 17.60
CA THR A 332 -9.40 -8.62 18.40
C THR A 332 -10.42 -7.56 18.03
N VAL A 333 -10.03 -6.28 18.00
CA VAL A 333 -10.93 -5.18 17.65
C VAL A 333 -11.43 -5.31 16.20
N ASN A 334 -10.57 -5.67 15.25
CA ASN A 334 -11.00 -5.92 13.87
C ASN A 334 -12.05 -7.04 13.77
N ALA A 335 -11.90 -8.12 14.53
CA ALA A 335 -12.90 -9.19 14.61
C ALA A 335 -14.22 -8.71 15.24
N MET A 336 -14.19 -7.83 16.24
CA MET A 336 -15.39 -7.22 16.83
C MET A 336 -16.14 -6.32 15.83
N PHE A 337 -15.41 -5.51 15.07
CA PHE A 337 -15.97 -4.71 13.98
C PHE A 337 -16.60 -5.59 12.90
N ALA A 338 -15.93 -6.68 12.53
CA ALA A 338 -16.45 -7.65 11.56
C ALA A 338 -17.75 -8.29 12.05
N TYR A 339 -17.79 -8.77 13.29
CA TYR A 339 -18.99 -9.33 13.90
C TYR A 339 -20.17 -8.35 13.86
N LYS A 340 -19.95 -7.09 14.28
CA LYS A 340 -20.98 -6.04 14.24
C LYS A 340 -21.43 -5.69 12.82
N THR A 341 -20.52 -5.79 11.85
CA THR A 341 -20.85 -5.60 10.43
C THR A 341 -21.74 -6.72 9.91
N VAL A 342 -21.48 -7.97 10.29
CA VAL A 342 -22.34 -9.12 9.92
C VAL A 342 -23.72 -9.02 10.58
N GLU A 343 -23.81 -8.55 11.84
CA GLU A 343 -25.10 -8.23 12.47
C GLU A 343 -25.88 -7.15 11.69
N ALA A 344 -25.17 -6.11 11.21
CA ALA A 344 -25.77 -5.07 10.37
C ALA A 344 -26.30 -5.64 9.04
N LEU A 345 -25.56 -6.54 8.40
CA LEU A 345 -25.99 -7.23 7.17
C LEU A 345 -27.23 -8.10 7.41
N LYS A 346 -27.29 -8.82 8.53
CA LYS A 346 -28.50 -9.59 8.93
C LYS A 346 -29.71 -8.69 9.10
N LYS A 347 -29.53 -7.52 9.71
CA LYS A 347 -30.60 -6.54 9.90
C LYS A 347 -31.14 -6.05 8.55
N LEU A 348 -30.26 -5.74 7.59
CA LEU A 348 -30.68 -5.34 6.25
C LEU A 348 -31.43 -6.46 5.53
N LYS A 349 -30.90 -7.69 5.56
CA LYS A 349 -31.56 -8.86 4.97
C LYS A 349 -32.95 -9.14 5.56
N ALA A 350 -33.14 -8.89 6.85
CA ALA A 350 -34.44 -9.05 7.51
C ALA A 350 -35.46 -7.95 7.12
N GLN A 351 -35.01 -6.85 6.53
CA GLN A 351 -35.85 -5.75 6.05
C GLN A 351 -36.19 -5.87 4.56
N GLU A 352 -35.60 -6.82 3.84
CA GLU A 352 -35.90 -7.07 2.42
C GLU A 352 -37.27 -7.74 2.25
N GLU A 353 -38.06 -7.24 1.30
CA GLU A 353 -39.33 -7.86 0.90
C GLU A 353 -39.08 -9.12 0.04
N GLU A 354 -39.97 -10.11 0.13
CA GLU A 354 -39.86 -11.35 -0.65
C GLU A 354 -39.81 -11.05 -2.16
N GLY A 355 -38.66 -11.32 -2.79
CA GLY A 355 -38.47 -11.20 -4.25
C GLY A 355 -37.46 -10.14 -4.70
N GLU A 356 -36.96 -9.28 -3.80
CA GLU A 356 -35.93 -8.28 -4.11
C GLU A 356 -34.57 -8.65 -3.49
N GLU A 357 -33.83 -9.58 -4.09
CA GLU A 357 -32.46 -9.89 -3.64
C GLU A 357 -31.50 -8.73 -3.98
N ARG A 358 -31.21 -7.85 -3.03
CA ARG A 358 -30.22 -6.77 -3.20
C ARG A 358 -28.92 -7.16 -2.51
N ILE A 359 -27.79 -7.06 -3.21
CA ILE A 359 -26.48 -7.40 -2.60
C ILE A 359 -25.91 -6.15 -1.92
N PRO A 360 -25.86 -6.09 -0.57
CA PRO A 360 -25.35 -4.91 0.13
C PRO A 360 -23.86 -4.67 -0.15
N LEU A 361 -23.48 -3.40 -0.20
CA LEU A 361 -22.08 -2.96 -0.24
C LEU A 361 -21.59 -2.68 1.19
N VAL A 362 -20.60 -3.43 1.66
CA VAL A 362 -19.86 -3.07 2.87
C VAL A 362 -18.64 -2.25 2.46
N TRP A 363 -18.56 -1.02 2.97
CA TRP A 363 -17.44 -0.12 2.68
C TRP A 363 -16.63 0.15 3.94
N ILE A 364 -15.44 -0.47 4.00
CA ILE A 364 -14.52 -0.42 5.12
C ILE A 364 -13.52 0.72 4.91
N HIS A 365 -13.32 1.53 5.93
CA HIS A 365 -12.46 2.70 5.87
C HIS A 365 -11.25 2.61 6.80
N ASP A 366 -10.10 2.85 6.17
CA ASP A 366 -8.83 3.24 6.76
C ASP A 366 -8.02 2.17 7.50
N TYR A 367 -6.78 2.54 7.83
CA TYR A 367 -5.75 1.69 8.42
C TYR A 367 -6.11 1.03 9.76
N HIS A 368 -7.18 1.50 10.40
CA HIS A 368 -7.70 0.93 11.64
C HIS A 368 -8.32 -0.46 11.44
N LEU A 369 -8.86 -0.73 10.24
CA LEU A 369 -9.73 -1.87 9.98
C LEU A 369 -9.21 -2.78 8.85
N MET A 370 -7.89 -2.93 8.72
CA MET A 370 -7.27 -3.64 7.60
C MET A 370 -7.50 -5.16 7.64
N LEU A 371 -7.92 -5.74 8.77
CA LEU A 371 -8.22 -7.17 8.90
C LEU A 371 -9.71 -7.49 8.82
N ALA A 372 -10.57 -6.48 8.98
CA ALA A 372 -12.01 -6.68 9.11
C ALA A 372 -12.62 -7.42 7.91
N ALA A 373 -12.15 -7.15 6.69
CA ALA A 373 -12.74 -7.74 5.48
C ALA A 373 -12.63 -9.27 5.42
N ASN A 374 -11.50 -9.84 5.86
CA ASN A 374 -11.33 -11.29 5.92
C ASN A 374 -12.32 -11.94 6.90
N HIS A 375 -12.46 -11.36 8.10
CA HIS A 375 -13.41 -11.86 9.09
C HIS A 375 -14.87 -11.74 8.61
N ILE A 376 -15.23 -10.61 7.98
CA ILE A 376 -16.57 -10.41 7.40
C ILE A 376 -16.84 -11.45 6.33
N ARG A 377 -15.91 -11.63 5.38
CA ARG A 377 -16.09 -12.59 4.28
C ARG A 377 -16.26 -14.01 4.80
N GLN A 378 -15.40 -14.45 5.71
CA GLN A 378 -15.48 -15.78 6.32
C GLN A 378 -16.85 -16.01 6.97
N GLN A 379 -17.30 -15.08 7.82
CA GLN A 379 -18.59 -15.20 8.49
C GLN A 379 -19.77 -15.15 7.51
N CYS A 380 -19.69 -14.31 6.48
CA CYS A 380 -20.71 -14.25 5.44
C CYS A 380 -20.79 -15.57 4.66
N GLU A 381 -19.67 -16.22 4.35
CA GLU A 381 -19.65 -17.54 3.68
C GLU A 381 -20.24 -18.64 4.58
N GLU A 382 -19.84 -18.69 5.86
CA GLU A 382 -20.36 -19.65 6.85
C GLU A 382 -21.88 -19.55 7.02
N GLU A 383 -22.43 -18.34 6.91
CA GLU A 383 -23.86 -18.06 7.10
C GLU A 383 -24.64 -17.88 5.78
N ASN A 384 -23.98 -18.09 4.63
CA ASN A 384 -24.55 -17.92 3.29
C ASN A 384 -25.21 -16.53 3.08
N LEU A 385 -24.51 -15.47 3.52
CA LEU A 385 -24.84 -14.07 3.30
C LEU A 385 -24.03 -13.53 2.11
N LYS A 386 -24.71 -12.91 1.15
CA LYS A 386 -24.04 -12.23 0.02
C LYS A 386 -23.76 -10.78 0.38
N CYS A 387 -22.56 -10.31 0.09
CA CYS A 387 -22.21 -8.89 0.14
C CYS A 387 -21.04 -8.60 -0.80
N ASN A 388 -20.91 -7.33 -1.21
CA ASN A 388 -19.72 -6.82 -1.87
C ASN A 388 -18.88 -6.07 -0.84
N LEU A 389 -17.56 -6.29 -0.83
CA LEU A 389 -16.63 -5.69 0.12
C LEU A 389 -15.71 -4.69 -0.59
N GLY A 390 -15.79 -3.42 -0.19
CA GLY A 390 -14.88 -2.36 -0.61
C GLY A 390 -14.01 -1.89 0.55
N PHE A 391 -12.72 -1.66 0.31
CA PHE A 391 -11.83 -1.00 1.27
C PHE A 391 -11.29 0.31 0.69
N PHE A 392 -11.12 1.33 1.52
CA PHE A 392 -10.45 2.57 1.12
C PHE A 392 -9.45 3.03 2.19
N LEU A 393 -8.18 3.20 1.81
CA LEU A 393 -7.11 3.70 2.69
C LEU A 393 -6.94 5.20 2.54
N HIS A 394 -7.05 5.96 3.64
CA HIS A 394 -6.94 7.43 3.62
C HIS A 394 -5.53 7.95 3.91
N ILE A 395 -4.65 7.08 4.41
CA ILE A 395 -3.24 7.36 4.60
C ILE A 395 -2.41 6.81 3.43
N PRO A 396 -1.12 7.18 3.29
CA PRO A 396 -0.26 6.59 2.27
C PRO A 396 -0.14 5.07 2.43
N PHE A 397 0.05 4.35 1.33
CA PHE A 397 0.52 2.96 1.39
C PHE A 397 2.05 2.92 1.15
N PRO A 398 2.85 2.39 2.09
CA PRO A 398 4.30 2.45 2.01
C PRO A 398 4.87 1.48 0.96
N PRO A 399 6.07 1.74 0.42
CA PRO A 399 6.75 0.79 -0.47
C PRO A 399 7.19 -0.47 0.30
N TRP A 400 7.45 -1.56 -0.44
CA TRP A 400 7.80 -2.88 0.12
C TRP A 400 8.92 -2.84 1.17
N ASP A 401 9.98 -2.07 0.93
CA ASP A 401 11.12 -1.99 1.85
C ASP A 401 10.77 -1.44 3.25
N ILE A 402 9.71 -0.64 3.34
CA ILE A 402 9.19 -0.12 4.61
C ILE A 402 8.12 -1.07 5.15
N PHE A 403 7.20 -1.53 4.31
CA PHE A 403 6.09 -2.39 4.73
C PHE A 403 6.57 -3.69 5.39
N ARG A 404 7.58 -4.36 4.80
CA ARG A 404 8.16 -5.63 5.29
C ARG A 404 8.84 -5.55 6.66
N LEU A 405 8.99 -4.35 7.23
CA LEU A 405 9.50 -4.19 8.59
C LEU A 405 8.47 -4.65 9.62
N PHE A 406 7.19 -4.66 9.26
CA PHE A 406 6.13 -5.12 10.14
C PHE A 406 6.09 -6.66 10.20
N PRO A 407 6.11 -7.27 11.40
CA PRO A 407 6.19 -8.73 11.52
C PRO A 407 4.96 -9.50 11.01
N TRP A 408 3.79 -8.86 10.98
CA TRP A 408 2.50 -9.45 10.56
C TRP A 408 2.00 -8.81 9.26
N ASP A 409 2.93 -8.52 8.36
CA ASP A 409 2.69 -7.86 7.07
C ASP A 409 1.82 -8.70 6.12
N ASP A 410 1.95 -10.02 6.18
CA ASP A 410 1.11 -10.98 5.46
C ASP A 410 -0.35 -10.94 5.92
N ASP A 411 -0.61 -10.94 7.24
CA ASP A 411 -1.96 -10.87 7.79
C ASP A 411 -2.68 -9.59 7.34
N VAL A 412 -1.98 -8.45 7.33
CA VAL A 412 -2.52 -7.16 6.87
C VAL A 412 -2.87 -7.20 5.38
N LEU A 413 -1.97 -7.71 4.54
CA LEU A 413 -2.22 -7.80 3.09
C LEU A 413 -3.40 -8.75 2.79
N GLN A 414 -3.42 -9.91 3.44
CA GLN A 414 -4.53 -10.86 3.31
C GLN A 414 -5.84 -10.22 3.77
N GLY A 415 -5.82 -9.51 4.90
CA GLY A 415 -6.96 -8.78 5.45
C GLY A 415 -7.57 -7.82 4.43
N ILE A 416 -6.75 -6.98 3.79
CA ILE A 416 -7.19 -6.02 2.78
C ILE A 416 -7.70 -6.74 1.51
N LEU A 417 -7.03 -7.82 1.10
CA LEU A 417 -7.42 -8.65 -0.06
C LEU A 417 -8.67 -9.53 0.20
N GLY A 418 -9.19 -9.50 1.42
CA GLY A 418 -10.55 -9.92 1.72
C GLY A 418 -11.61 -9.11 0.95
N CYS A 419 -11.27 -7.92 0.44
CA CYS A 419 -12.20 -7.11 -0.36
C CYS A 419 -12.29 -7.54 -1.84
N ASP A 420 -13.35 -7.08 -2.51
CA ASP A 420 -13.52 -7.16 -3.97
C ASP A 420 -12.86 -5.96 -4.68
N MET A 421 -12.78 -4.82 -3.98
CA MET A 421 -12.03 -3.64 -4.42
C MET A 421 -11.28 -2.95 -3.27
N VAL A 422 -10.09 -2.46 -3.59
CA VAL A 422 -9.21 -1.69 -2.70
C VAL A 422 -8.92 -0.34 -3.34
N GLY A 423 -9.31 0.74 -2.67
CA GLY A 423 -9.10 2.11 -3.09
C GLY A 423 -7.96 2.80 -2.34
N PHE A 424 -7.16 3.56 -3.07
CA PHE A 424 -6.12 4.45 -2.54
C PHE A 424 -6.25 5.84 -3.14
N HIS A 425 -5.53 6.82 -2.60
CA HIS A 425 -5.58 8.19 -3.09
C HIS A 425 -4.86 8.42 -4.44
N ILE A 426 -3.70 7.79 -4.66
CA ILE A 426 -2.87 8.01 -5.84
C ILE A 426 -2.33 6.69 -6.39
N GLU A 427 -1.90 6.73 -7.64
CA GLU A 427 -1.41 5.56 -8.38
C GLU A 427 -0.17 4.92 -7.72
N ASP A 428 0.71 5.72 -7.12
CA ASP A 428 1.90 5.21 -6.44
C ASP A 428 1.54 4.32 -5.24
N TYR A 429 0.46 4.62 -4.52
CA TYR A 429 0.00 3.78 -3.41
C TYR A 429 -0.58 2.45 -3.93
N CYS A 430 -1.30 2.48 -5.06
CA CYS A 430 -1.74 1.27 -5.75
C CYS A 430 -0.55 0.39 -6.15
N ARG A 431 0.47 0.96 -6.78
CA ARG A 431 1.67 0.25 -7.21
C ARG A 431 2.42 -0.36 -6.04
N ASN A 432 2.57 0.38 -4.94
CA ASN A 432 3.19 -0.11 -3.72
C ASN A 432 2.42 -1.31 -3.15
N PHE A 433 1.08 -1.23 -3.11
CA PHE A 433 0.23 -2.33 -2.64
C PHE A 433 0.39 -3.58 -3.52
N LEU A 434 0.32 -3.44 -4.84
CA LEU A 434 0.53 -4.55 -5.78
C LEU A 434 1.91 -5.19 -5.62
N ASP A 435 2.96 -4.38 -5.43
CA ASP A 435 4.31 -4.89 -5.20
C ASP A 435 4.43 -5.65 -3.87
N CYS A 436 3.77 -5.17 -2.81
CA CYS A 436 3.70 -5.88 -1.53
C CYS A 436 2.93 -7.20 -1.65
N CYS A 437 1.78 -7.23 -2.33
CA CYS A 437 1.02 -8.46 -2.58
C CYS A 437 1.84 -9.49 -3.36
N GLN A 438 2.51 -9.07 -4.44
CA GLN A 438 3.31 -9.96 -5.26
C GLN A 438 4.51 -10.51 -4.50
N ARG A 439 5.25 -9.66 -3.77
CA ARG A 439 6.50 -10.06 -3.10
C ARG A 439 6.28 -10.83 -1.81
N ARG A 440 5.22 -10.50 -1.04
CA ARG A 440 4.96 -11.14 0.25
C ARG A 440 4.09 -12.38 0.14
N LEU A 441 3.05 -12.33 -0.69
CA LEU A 441 2.05 -13.41 -0.80
C LEU A 441 2.21 -14.25 -2.07
N GLY A 442 3.11 -13.87 -2.99
CA GLY A 442 3.30 -14.58 -4.26
C GLY A 442 2.11 -14.46 -5.23
N PHE A 443 1.16 -13.57 -4.96
CA PHE A 443 -0.03 -13.42 -5.80
C PHE A 443 0.30 -12.85 -7.17
N ARG A 444 -0.40 -13.36 -8.19
CA ARG A 444 -0.33 -12.82 -9.55
C ARG A 444 -0.98 -11.45 -9.58
N VAL A 445 -0.27 -10.47 -10.13
CA VAL A 445 -0.74 -9.08 -10.24
C VAL A 445 -0.72 -8.62 -11.69
N ASP A 446 -1.80 -7.98 -12.12
CA ASP A 446 -1.84 -7.23 -13.37
C ASP A 446 -1.56 -5.76 -13.05
N ARG A 447 -0.36 -5.29 -13.38
CA ARG A 447 0.08 -3.91 -13.12
C ARG A 447 -0.49 -2.91 -14.13
N VAL A 448 -1.04 -3.37 -15.25
CA VAL A 448 -1.63 -2.51 -16.28
C VAL A 448 -3.07 -2.16 -15.89
N HIS A 449 -3.83 -3.14 -15.41
CA HIS A 449 -5.23 -2.97 -15.03
C HIS A 449 -5.43 -2.84 -13.50
N ASN A 450 -4.34 -2.86 -12.73
CA ASN A 450 -4.31 -2.82 -11.27
C ASN A 450 -5.22 -3.89 -10.65
N LEU A 451 -4.89 -5.16 -10.88
CA LEU A 451 -5.64 -6.32 -10.39
C LEU A 451 -4.74 -7.29 -9.61
N VAL A 452 -5.32 -7.98 -8.63
CA VAL A 452 -4.66 -9.06 -7.88
C VAL A 452 -5.52 -10.32 -7.96
N ASP A 453 -4.91 -11.45 -8.31
CA ASP A 453 -5.56 -12.77 -8.26
C ASP A 453 -5.38 -13.39 -6.87
N VAL A 454 -6.50 -13.63 -6.19
CA VAL A 454 -6.56 -14.15 -4.82
C VAL A 454 -7.43 -15.39 -4.84
N ALA A 455 -6.81 -16.56 -4.94
CA ALA A 455 -7.49 -17.86 -4.95
C ALA A 455 -8.65 -17.94 -5.95
N GLY A 456 -8.47 -17.40 -7.17
CA GLY A 456 -9.50 -17.40 -8.22
C GLY A 456 -10.48 -16.22 -8.15
N ARG A 457 -10.40 -15.36 -7.12
CA ARG A 457 -11.08 -14.06 -7.09
C ARG A 457 -10.15 -12.98 -7.64
N THR A 458 -10.70 -12.05 -8.42
CA THR A 458 -9.95 -10.87 -8.87
C THR A 458 -10.28 -9.68 -7.97
N VAL A 459 -9.30 -9.17 -7.25
CA VAL A 459 -9.41 -7.94 -6.45
C VAL A 459 -9.00 -6.75 -7.30
N LYS A 460 -9.87 -5.74 -7.40
CA LYS A 460 -9.60 -4.51 -8.15
C LYS A 460 -8.88 -3.49 -7.26
N VAL A 461 -7.77 -2.94 -7.73
CA VAL A 461 -7.05 -1.86 -7.04
C VAL A 461 -7.23 -0.56 -7.82
N ARG A 462 -7.62 0.54 -7.15
CA ARG A 462 -7.95 1.81 -7.84
C ARG A 462 -7.40 3.04 -7.11
N ALA A 463 -6.85 3.97 -7.87
CA ALA A 463 -6.51 5.31 -7.41
C ALA A 463 -7.74 6.23 -7.57
N LEU A 464 -8.25 6.73 -6.45
CA LEU A 464 -9.43 7.57 -6.34
C LEU A 464 -9.10 8.71 -5.35
N PRO A 465 -8.58 9.86 -5.82
CA PRO A 465 -8.20 10.96 -4.95
C PRO A 465 -9.44 11.58 -4.31
N ILE A 466 -9.45 11.67 -2.99
CA ILE A 466 -10.58 12.25 -2.26
C ILE A 466 -10.64 13.77 -2.48
N GLY A 467 -11.84 14.29 -2.72
CA GLY A 467 -12.12 15.71 -2.84
C GLY A 467 -12.68 16.32 -1.54
N ILE A 468 -13.07 17.59 -1.64
CA ILE A 468 -13.80 18.31 -0.57
C ILE A 468 -15.20 18.70 -1.09
N PRO A 469 -16.16 19.05 -0.21
CA PRO A 469 -17.40 19.69 -0.64
C PRO A 469 -17.10 21.12 -1.15
N TYR A 470 -16.57 21.22 -2.37
CA TYR A 470 -15.99 22.44 -2.94
C TYR A 470 -16.94 23.64 -2.84
N LYS A 471 -18.20 23.44 -3.27
CA LYS A 471 -19.22 24.49 -3.29
C LYS A 471 -19.51 25.04 -1.89
N ARG A 472 -19.53 24.18 -0.88
CA ARG A 472 -19.74 24.58 0.52
C ARG A 472 -18.62 25.50 1.01
N PHE A 473 -17.36 25.17 0.72
CA PHE A 473 -16.22 26.03 1.09
C PHE A 473 -16.20 27.35 0.30
N GLU A 474 -16.61 27.33 -0.97
CA GLU A 474 -16.78 28.54 -1.78
C GLU A 474 -17.88 29.44 -1.20
N GLU A 475 -19.03 28.89 -0.81
CA GLU A 475 -20.13 29.63 -0.17
C GLU A 475 -19.73 30.19 1.20
N MET A 476 -19.06 29.38 2.04
CA MET A 476 -18.54 29.81 3.33
C MET A 476 -17.54 30.96 3.18
N ALA A 477 -16.63 30.88 2.22
CA ALA A 477 -15.67 31.95 1.95
C ALA A 477 -16.35 33.24 1.46
N ASN A 478 -17.44 33.15 0.70
CA ASN A 478 -18.21 34.33 0.29
C ASN A 478 -18.99 34.95 1.46
N ALA A 479 -19.54 34.13 2.37
CA ALA A 479 -20.36 34.58 3.48
C ALA A 479 -19.55 35.12 4.67
N ALA A 480 -18.33 34.60 4.89
CA ALA A 480 -17.54 34.93 6.07
C ALA A 480 -17.09 36.40 6.07
N PRO A 481 -17.07 37.10 7.21
CA PRO A 481 -16.51 38.45 7.29
C PRO A 481 -14.99 38.44 7.00
N ARG A 482 -14.42 39.58 6.62
CA ARG A 482 -12.96 39.73 6.49
C ARG A 482 -12.30 39.54 7.86
N ALA A 483 -11.42 38.56 7.97
CA ALA A 483 -10.77 38.17 9.22
C ALA A 483 -9.31 38.67 9.31
N LEU A 484 -8.62 38.82 8.17
CA LEU A 484 -7.23 39.29 8.11
C LEU A 484 -7.14 40.63 7.40
N GLN A 485 -7.50 41.72 8.09
CA GLN A 485 -7.24 43.08 7.62
C GLN A 485 -5.85 43.54 8.11
N SER A 486 -4.83 43.34 7.28
CA SER A 486 -3.47 43.78 7.58
C SER A 486 -2.84 44.44 6.34
N SER A 487 -1.96 45.42 6.57
CA SER A 487 -1.06 45.92 5.52
C SER A 487 0.03 44.90 5.16
N GLN A 488 0.18 43.85 5.96
CA GLN A 488 1.18 42.79 5.79
C GLN A 488 0.61 41.62 4.99
N GLN A 489 1.46 40.99 4.17
CA GLN A 489 1.11 39.73 3.52
C GLN A 489 1.12 38.58 4.53
N ILE A 490 0.07 37.76 4.53
CA ILE A 490 -0.05 36.63 5.45
C ILE A 490 0.26 35.33 4.73
N ILE A 491 1.22 34.58 5.26
CA ILE A 491 1.44 33.17 4.94
C ILE A 491 0.66 32.35 5.96
N LEU A 492 -0.21 31.46 5.51
CA LEU A 492 -1.06 30.64 6.35
C LEU A 492 -0.60 29.18 6.32
N GLY A 493 -0.39 28.60 7.51
CA GLY A 493 -0.24 27.17 7.71
C GLY A 493 -1.33 26.65 8.63
N VAL A 494 -2.02 25.59 8.24
CA VAL A 494 -3.14 25.01 9.02
C VAL A 494 -2.97 23.50 9.02
N ASP A 495 -2.70 22.92 10.18
CA ASP A 495 -2.59 21.47 10.30
C ASP A 495 -2.97 21.01 11.71
N ARG A 496 -3.23 19.71 11.85
CA ARG A 496 -3.17 19.07 13.16
C ARG A 496 -1.71 19.09 13.65
N LEU A 497 -1.53 19.19 14.96
CA LEU A 497 -0.24 18.95 15.59
C LEU A 497 0.13 17.47 15.37
N ASP A 498 0.90 17.19 14.33
CA ASP A 498 1.29 15.85 13.92
C ASP A 498 2.65 15.91 13.22
N TYR A 499 3.55 14.99 13.53
CA TYR A 499 4.94 15.01 13.03
C TYR A 499 5.02 14.80 11.51
N THR A 500 3.98 14.24 10.90
CA THR A 500 3.87 14.09 9.45
C THR A 500 3.75 15.44 8.72
N LYS A 501 3.32 16.50 9.41
CA LYS A 501 2.96 17.80 8.81
C LYS A 501 4.13 18.76 8.61
N GLY A 502 5.33 18.38 9.05
CA GLY A 502 6.55 19.16 8.80
C GLY A 502 6.53 20.56 9.41
N LEU A 503 5.80 20.76 10.52
CA LEU A 503 5.59 22.08 11.14
C LEU A 503 6.91 22.76 11.53
N VAL A 504 7.86 22.01 12.08
CA VAL A 504 9.19 22.53 12.42
C VAL A 504 9.95 22.97 11.16
N ASN A 505 9.94 22.15 10.09
CA ASN A 505 10.57 22.50 8.82
C ASN A 505 9.96 23.76 8.22
N ARG A 506 8.63 23.90 8.32
CA ARG A 506 7.90 25.09 7.85
C ARG A 506 8.35 26.36 8.57
N ILE A 507 8.35 26.33 9.90
CA ILE A 507 8.76 27.45 10.75
C ILE A 507 10.22 27.83 10.45
N ARG A 508 11.11 26.85 10.33
CA ARG A 508 12.53 27.09 9.98
C ARG A 508 12.68 27.63 8.56
N SER A 509 11.90 27.16 7.58
CA SER A 509 11.93 27.70 6.22
C SER A 509 11.48 29.16 6.17
N PHE A 510 10.53 29.54 7.03
CA PHE A 510 10.13 30.93 7.18
C PHE A 510 11.24 31.80 7.82
N GLU A 511 11.98 31.28 8.80
CA GLU A 511 13.19 31.97 9.28
C GLU A 511 14.20 32.18 8.15
N ARG A 512 14.45 31.15 7.33
CA ARG A 512 15.37 31.23 6.18
C ARG A 512 14.92 32.28 5.15
N LEU A 513 13.62 32.44 4.93
CA LEU A 513 13.06 33.53 4.13
C LEU A 513 13.49 34.89 4.69
N LEU A 514 13.29 35.13 5.98
CA LEU A 514 13.63 36.41 6.62
C LEU A 514 15.13 36.71 6.61
N GLU A 515 15.98 35.68 6.69
CA GLU A 515 17.44 35.84 6.62
C GLU A 515 17.94 36.13 5.20
N LYS A 516 17.41 35.42 4.21
CA LYS A 516 17.89 35.47 2.83
C LYS A 516 17.30 36.64 2.04
N HIS A 517 16.06 36.99 2.36
CA HIS A 517 15.24 37.98 1.66
C HIS A 517 14.73 39.02 2.67
N PRO A 518 15.62 39.89 3.19
CA PRO A 518 15.31 40.83 4.27
C PRO A 518 14.26 41.89 3.90
N GLU A 519 13.92 42.05 2.60
CA GLU A 519 12.81 42.88 2.14
C GLU A 519 11.44 42.44 2.68
N HIS A 520 11.33 41.22 3.19
CA HIS A 520 10.09 40.70 3.80
C HIS A 520 9.97 41.02 5.30
N LEU A 521 11.02 41.56 5.93
CA LEU A 521 10.97 42.00 7.33
C LEU A 521 9.91 43.10 7.50
N GLU A 522 9.07 42.98 8.53
CA GLU A 522 7.92 43.87 8.80
C GLU A 522 6.83 43.94 7.70
N VAL A 523 7.02 43.26 6.57
CA VAL A 523 6.06 43.20 5.45
C VAL A 523 5.26 41.90 5.47
N VAL A 524 5.83 40.80 5.96
CA VAL A 524 5.23 39.47 5.93
C VAL A 524 5.06 38.89 7.33
N LYS A 525 4.03 38.07 7.52
CA LYS A 525 3.79 37.31 8.75
C LYS A 525 3.39 35.88 8.45
N LEU A 526 3.94 34.92 9.20
CA LEU A 526 3.47 33.54 9.22
C LEU A 526 2.38 33.41 10.29
N MET A 527 1.19 32.99 9.87
CA MET A 527 0.10 32.57 10.76
C MET A 527 0.01 31.05 10.73
N GLN A 528 0.41 30.39 11.83
CA GLN A 528 0.35 28.94 11.97
C GLN A 528 -0.77 28.55 12.94
N VAL A 529 -1.77 27.84 12.44
CA VAL A 529 -2.82 27.18 13.23
C VAL A 529 -2.43 25.72 13.43
N ALA A 530 -2.27 25.31 14.69
CA ALA A 530 -2.03 23.92 15.06
C ALA A 530 -3.20 23.40 15.90
N VAL A 531 -3.99 22.49 15.32
CA VAL A 531 -5.12 21.87 16.01
C VAL A 531 -4.59 20.77 16.95
N PRO A 532 -4.92 20.79 18.25
CA PRO A 532 -4.50 19.74 19.18
C PRO A 532 -4.93 18.35 18.70
N SER A 533 -4.02 17.38 18.79
CA SER A 533 -4.26 16.00 18.37
C SER A 533 -3.39 15.07 19.21
N ARG A 534 -4.00 14.01 19.77
CA ARG A 534 -3.30 12.96 20.55
C ARG A 534 -2.40 13.54 21.66
N THR A 535 -2.95 14.45 22.46
CA THR A 535 -2.21 15.24 23.46
C THR A 535 -1.57 14.40 24.57
N ASP A 536 -2.06 13.18 24.79
CA ASP A 536 -1.56 12.27 25.81
C ASP A 536 -0.36 11.44 25.33
N VAL A 537 -0.04 11.50 24.03
CA VAL A 537 1.08 10.77 23.43
C VAL A 537 2.37 11.61 23.52
N LYS A 538 3.42 11.02 24.09
CA LYS A 538 4.70 11.68 24.38
C LYS A 538 5.34 12.34 23.16
N GLU A 539 5.31 11.70 22.01
CA GLU A 539 5.88 12.20 20.76
C GLU A 539 5.20 13.49 20.29
N TYR A 540 3.89 13.63 20.55
CA TYR A 540 3.12 14.83 20.21
C TYR A 540 3.40 15.97 21.18
N GLN A 541 3.59 15.66 22.47
CA GLN A 541 4.03 16.63 23.47
C GLN A 541 5.41 17.18 23.13
N GLN A 542 6.37 16.32 22.79
CA GLN A 542 7.71 16.73 22.36
C GLN A 542 7.69 17.59 21.09
N LEU A 543 6.86 17.22 20.11
CA LEU A 543 6.68 18.05 18.91
C LEU A 543 6.13 19.44 19.26
N LYS A 544 5.17 19.52 20.18
CA LYS A 544 4.62 20.79 20.66
C LYS A 544 5.70 21.66 21.31
N GLU A 545 6.47 21.08 22.24
CA GLU A 545 7.58 21.77 22.91
C GLU A 545 8.60 22.31 21.89
N GLN A 546 8.94 21.49 20.88
CA GLN A 546 9.85 21.90 19.82
C GLN A 546 9.29 23.07 19.00
N ILE A 547 8.01 23.03 18.64
CA ILE A 547 7.35 24.13 17.92
C ILE A 547 7.33 25.40 18.77
N ASP A 548 6.93 25.31 20.03
CA ASP A 548 6.87 26.45 20.95
C ASP A 548 8.24 27.11 21.10
N LEU A 549 9.30 26.30 21.21
CA LEU A 549 10.69 26.76 21.28
C LEU A 549 11.13 27.47 20.00
N GLU A 550 10.85 26.90 18.82
CA GLU A 550 11.23 27.50 17.54
C GLU A 550 10.47 28.81 17.28
N VAL A 551 9.16 28.85 17.57
CA VAL A 551 8.36 30.07 17.48
C VAL A 551 8.90 31.15 18.43
N GLY A 552 9.17 30.79 19.69
CA GLY A 552 9.73 31.71 20.68
C GLY A 552 11.10 32.25 20.27
N ARG A 553 11.99 31.38 19.78
CA ARG A 553 13.34 31.74 19.31
C ARG A 553 13.29 32.70 18.13
N ILE A 554 12.48 32.41 17.12
CA ILE A 554 12.39 33.24 15.91
C ILE A 554 11.71 34.57 16.23
N ASN A 555 10.60 34.56 16.97
CA ASN A 555 9.95 35.80 17.40
C ASN A 555 10.90 36.64 18.26
N GLY A 556 11.64 36.05 19.19
CA GLY A 556 12.60 36.77 20.02
C GLY A 556 13.76 37.40 19.23
N ARG A 557 14.11 36.83 18.08
CA ARG A 557 15.18 37.32 17.20
C ARG A 557 14.75 38.45 16.27
N PHE A 558 13.54 38.36 15.69
CA PHE A 558 13.11 39.26 14.60
C PHE A 558 11.99 40.23 14.98
N SER A 559 11.27 40.03 16.09
CA SER A 559 10.16 40.93 16.44
C SER A 559 10.65 42.34 16.73
N THR A 560 9.86 43.32 16.32
CA THR A 560 10.02 44.73 16.67
C THR A 560 8.81 45.21 17.48
N ALA A 561 8.79 46.47 17.90
CA ALA A 561 7.71 47.00 18.74
C ALA A 561 6.31 46.87 18.10
N ASN A 562 6.23 46.87 16.76
CA ASN A 562 4.98 46.87 16.01
C ASN A 562 4.80 45.61 15.14
N TRP A 563 5.75 44.67 15.15
CA TRP A 563 5.72 43.49 14.30
C TRP A 563 6.22 42.25 15.03
N SER A 564 5.43 41.19 14.93
CA SER A 564 5.85 39.83 15.30
C SER A 564 5.76 38.95 14.05
N PRO A 565 6.85 38.23 13.69
CA PRO A 565 6.94 37.52 12.43
C PRO A 565 6.07 36.26 12.41
N ILE A 566 5.86 35.59 13.55
CA ILE A 566 5.05 34.37 13.65
C ILE A 566 3.90 34.56 14.64
N ARG A 567 2.67 34.45 14.14
CA ARG A 567 1.46 34.27 14.95
C ARG A 567 1.11 32.79 15.01
N TYR A 568 1.33 32.20 16.17
CA TYR A 568 1.04 30.79 16.43
C TYR A 568 -0.26 30.64 17.25
N ILE A 569 -1.19 29.83 16.76
CA ILE A 569 -2.46 29.52 17.43
C ILE A 569 -2.50 28.02 17.68
N PHE A 570 -2.45 27.63 18.95
CA PHE A 570 -2.69 26.26 19.39
C PHE A 570 -4.12 26.13 19.89
N GLY A 571 -5.01 25.59 19.07
CA GLY A 571 -6.43 25.51 19.39
C GLY A 571 -7.30 25.14 18.19
N CYS A 572 -8.59 25.04 18.44
CA CYS A 572 -9.59 24.77 17.41
C CYS A 572 -10.13 26.09 16.84
N ILE A 573 -10.32 26.12 15.52
CA ILE A 573 -10.90 27.24 14.78
C ILE A 573 -12.12 26.70 14.05
N SER A 574 -13.21 27.45 14.03
CA SER A 574 -14.42 27.02 13.32
C SER A 574 -14.17 26.96 11.80
N GLN A 575 -14.92 26.13 11.07
CA GLN A 575 -14.76 26.06 9.62
C GLN A 575 -15.07 27.42 8.95
N ASP A 576 -16.02 28.20 9.50
CA ASP A 576 -16.39 29.52 8.97
C ASP A 576 -15.24 30.53 9.11
N GLU A 577 -14.60 30.58 10.29
CA GLU A 577 -13.40 31.41 10.50
C GLU A 577 -12.23 30.94 9.64
N LEU A 578 -12.07 29.63 9.48
CA LEU A 578 -11.00 29.06 8.68
C LEU A 578 -11.17 29.39 7.18
N ALA A 579 -12.39 29.36 6.65
CA ALA A 579 -12.70 29.79 5.30
C ALA A 579 -12.32 31.27 5.06
N ALA A 580 -12.55 32.13 6.07
CA ALA A 580 -12.11 33.52 6.02
C ALA A 580 -10.58 33.64 6.00
N TYR A 581 -9.86 32.87 6.81
CA TYR A 581 -8.39 32.86 6.81
C TYR A 581 -7.82 32.36 5.47
N TYR A 582 -8.40 31.32 4.89
CA TYR A 582 -8.00 30.85 3.57
C TYR A 582 -8.17 31.96 2.52
N ARG A 583 -9.35 32.58 2.44
CA ARG A 583 -9.65 33.65 1.48
C ARG A 583 -8.73 34.87 1.65
N ASP A 584 -8.44 35.26 2.89
CA ASP A 584 -7.73 36.50 3.17
C ASP A 584 -6.20 36.34 3.18
N SER A 585 -5.68 35.11 3.19
CA SER A 585 -4.23 34.86 3.19
C SER A 585 -3.60 34.98 1.80
N SER A 586 -2.39 35.55 1.75
CA SER A 586 -1.65 35.76 0.50
C SER A 586 -0.99 34.47 -0.02
N VAL A 587 -0.58 33.59 0.88
CA VAL A 587 0.06 32.32 0.56
C VAL A 587 -0.45 31.25 1.52
N ALA A 588 -0.85 30.09 1.02
CA ALA A 588 -0.99 28.88 1.84
C ALA A 588 0.29 28.04 1.75
N LEU A 589 0.83 27.64 2.90
CA LEU A 589 2.06 26.87 3.01
C LEU A 589 1.74 25.48 3.56
N VAL A 590 1.48 24.55 2.65
CA VAL A 590 1.09 23.17 2.96
C VAL A 590 2.28 22.24 2.73
N THR A 591 3.08 22.04 3.77
CA THR A 591 4.41 21.37 3.65
C THR A 591 4.56 20.09 4.48
N PRO A 592 3.63 19.11 4.39
CA PRO A 592 3.80 17.84 5.09
C PRO A 592 5.01 17.07 4.57
N LEU A 593 5.69 16.35 5.46
CA LEU A 593 6.78 15.42 5.13
C LEU A 593 6.25 14.18 4.41
N ARG A 594 5.03 13.75 4.76
CA ARG A 594 4.27 12.70 4.08
C ARG A 594 2.79 12.87 4.40
N ASP A 595 1.91 12.77 3.41
CA ASP A 595 0.46 12.90 3.61
C ASP A 595 -0.32 12.07 2.58
N GLY A 596 -1.41 11.44 3.01
CA GLY A 596 -2.24 10.61 2.12
C GLY A 596 -2.81 11.42 0.96
N MET A 597 -3.37 12.59 1.24
CA MET A 597 -3.89 13.54 0.25
C MET A 597 -3.59 14.99 0.65
N ASN A 598 -3.98 15.40 1.85
CA ASN A 598 -4.04 16.79 2.34
C ASN A 598 -5.23 17.60 1.77
N LEU A 599 -6.31 17.66 2.55
CA LEU A 599 -7.53 18.39 2.18
C LEU A 599 -7.40 19.92 2.40
N VAL A 600 -6.55 20.37 3.31
CA VAL A 600 -6.31 21.80 3.57
C VAL A 600 -5.88 22.53 2.29
N ALA A 601 -5.05 21.90 1.46
CA ALA A 601 -4.67 22.45 0.15
C ALA A 601 -5.89 22.67 -0.77
N LYS A 602 -6.84 21.73 -0.78
CA LYS A 602 -8.07 21.81 -1.60
C LYS A 602 -9.05 22.84 -1.02
N GLU A 603 -9.19 22.89 0.31
CA GLU A 603 -10.01 23.88 1.01
C GLU A 603 -9.53 25.29 0.71
N TYR A 604 -8.22 25.52 0.79
CA TYR A 604 -7.61 26.81 0.46
C TYR A 604 -8.00 27.28 -0.94
N VAL A 605 -7.86 26.40 -1.94
CA VAL A 605 -8.21 26.67 -3.35
C VAL A 605 -9.69 26.99 -3.51
N ALA A 606 -10.58 26.23 -2.87
CA ALA A 606 -12.03 26.48 -2.94
C ALA A 606 -12.39 27.87 -2.36
N CYS A 607 -11.70 28.30 -1.30
CA CYS A 607 -11.94 29.58 -0.65
C CYS A 607 -11.32 30.80 -1.37
N GLN A 608 -10.55 30.64 -2.46
CA GLN A 608 -9.98 31.76 -3.22
C GLN A 608 -11.02 32.46 -4.11
N VAL A 609 -11.98 33.15 -3.52
CA VAL A 609 -13.11 33.82 -4.22
C VAL A 609 -12.82 35.24 -4.67
N ASP A 610 -11.77 35.87 -4.13
CA ASP A 610 -11.33 37.23 -4.45
C ASP A 610 -10.03 37.23 -5.29
N LYS A 611 -9.18 38.25 -5.11
CA LYS A 611 -7.81 38.26 -5.63
C LYS A 611 -7.06 37.02 -5.11
N PRO A 612 -6.59 36.13 -6.01
CA PRO A 612 -6.08 34.83 -5.60
C PRO A 612 -4.72 34.94 -4.92
N GLY A 613 -4.58 34.25 -3.79
CA GLY A 613 -3.29 33.95 -3.20
C GLY A 613 -2.57 32.79 -3.92
N VAL A 614 -1.45 32.35 -3.35
CA VAL A 614 -0.60 31.31 -3.92
C VAL A 614 -0.58 30.07 -3.02
N LEU A 615 -0.78 28.90 -3.61
CA LEU A 615 -0.60 27.62 -2.90
C LEU A 615 0.84 27.12 -3.08
N ILE A 616 1.55 26.94 -1.97
CA ILE A 616 2.80 26.18 -1.89
C ILE A 616 2.47 24.81 -1.29
N LEU A 617 2.85 23.74 -1.98
CA LEU A 617 2.44 22.38 -1.65
C LEU A 617 3.62 21.41 -1.66
N SER A 618 3.69 20.54 -0.66
CA SER A 618 4.69 19.46 -0.61
C SER A 618 4.47 18.46 -1.75
N LEU A 619 5.56 18.04 -2.39
CA LEU A 619 5.60 16.89 -3.31
C LEU A 619 5.20 15.57 -2.62
N PHE A 620 5.26 15.50 -1.28
CA PHE A 620 4.96 14.29 -0.51
C PHE A 620 3.53 14.22 0.03
N ALA A 621 2.67 15.15 -0.36
CA ALA A 621 1.23 15.05 -0.17
C ALA A 621 0.58 14.43 -1.40
N GLY A 622 -0.43 13.57 -1.26
CA GLY A 622 -1.17 13.04 -2.42
C GLY A 622 -1.80 14.14 -3.30
N ALA A 623 -2.11 15.31 -2.74
CA ALA A 623 -2.54 16.48 -3.49
C ALA A 623 -1.41 17.02 -4.40
N GLY A 624 -0.14 16.88 -4.03
CA GLY A 624 1.02 17.30 -4.84
C GLY A 624 1.12 16.58 -6.19
N GLU A 625 0.64 15.34 -6.25
CA GLU A 625 0.57 14.53 -7.48
C GLU A 625 -0.54 14.99 -8.44
N THR A 626 -1.54 15.73 -7.96
CA THR A 626 -2.67 16.17 -8.80
C THR A 626 -2.70 17.68 -9.02
N MET A 627 -2.15 18.47 -8.10
CA MET A 627 -2.21 19.94 -8.05
C MET A 627 -0.93 20.61 -8.58
N HIS A 628 -0.49 20.27 -9.79
CA HIS A 628 0.79 20.73 -10.34
C HIS A 628 0.90 22.25 -10.60
N GLU A 629 -0.22 22.98 -10.61
CA GLU A 629 -0.23 24.43 -10.73
C GLU A 629 0.10 25.15 -9.41
N ALA A 630 0.10 24.42 -8.29
CA ALA A 630 0.72 24.87 -7.05
C ALA A 630 2.25 25.01 -7.21
N LEU A 631 2.88 25.76 -6.32
CA LEU A 631 4.34 25.77 -6.22
C LEU A 631 4.77 24.56 -5.40
N LEU A 632 5.19 23.50 -6.10
CA LEU A 632 5.61 22.25 -5.48
C LEU A 632 6.99 22.39 -4.83
N VAL A 633 7.12 21.91 -3.59
CA VAL A 633 8.36 21.99 -2.80
C VAL A 633 8.74 20.67 -2.15
N ASN A 634 10.05 20.50 -1.94
CA ASN A 634 10.58 19.50 -1.04
C ASN A 634 10.73 20.12 0.37
N PRO A 635 9.92 19.74 1.38
CA PRO A 635 9.97 20.31 2.72
C PRO A 635 11.26 20.01 3.50
N TYR A 636 12.13 19.12 3.00
CA TYR A 636 13.45 18.88 3.57
C TYR A 636 14.49 19.92 3.14
N GLU A 637 14.23 20.67 2.07
CA GLU A 637 15.12 21.72 1.55
C GLU A 637 14.66 23.09 2.05
N LEU A 638 15.07 23.45 3.27
CA LEU A 638 14.61 24.68 3.93
C LEU A 638 14.88 25.95 3.10
N ASP A 639 16.06 26.05 2.47
CA ASP A 639 16.40 27.16 1.59
C ASP A 639 15.58 27.16 0.29
N GLY A 640 15.26 25.98 -0.25
CA GLY A 640 14.40 25.85 -1.44
C GLY A 640 12.95 26.27 -1.15
N VAL A 641 12.43 25.92 0.03
CA VAL A 641 11.13 26.40 0.50
C VAL A 641 11.15 27.92 0.71
N ALA A 642 12.23 28.47 1.29
CA ALA A 642 12.38 29.91 1.47
C ALA A 642 12.41 30.68 0.14
N ASP A 643 13.13 30.18 -0.87
CA ASP A 643 13.13 30.79 -2.21
C ASP A 643 11.78 30.70 -2.90
N THR A 644 11.06 29.59 -2.69
CA THR A 644 9.70 29.42 -3.22
C THR A 644 8.71 30.35 -2.52
N LEU A 645 8.88 30.59 -1.21
CA LEU A 645 8.11 31.58 -0.47
C LEU A 645 8.35 32.99 -1.00
N HIS A 646 9.62 33.38 -1.22
CA HIS A 646 9.95 34.66 -1.84
C HIS A 646 9.23 34.79 -3.18
N ARG A 647 9.35 33.78 -4.06
CA ARG A 647 8.65 33.75 -5.36
C ARG A 647 7.13 33.89 -5.22
N ALA A 648 6.52 33.20 -4.26
CA ALA A 648 5.07 33.26 -4.04
C ALA A 648 4.62 34.66 -3.62
N LEU A 649 5.37 35.31 -2.73
CA LEU A 649 5.07 36.64 -2.21
C LEU A 649 5.21 37.72 -3.28
N THR A 650 6.20 37.59 -4.18
CA THR A 650 6.48 38.53 -5.29
C THR A 650 5.85 38.13 -6.62
N MET A 651 5.03 37.08 -6.66
CA MET A 651 4.42 36.57 -7.90
C MET A 651 3.52 37.64 -8.54
N PRO A 652 3.63 37.91 -9.86
CA PRO A 652 2.71 38.78 -10.58
C PRO A 652 1.25 38.30 -10.53
N ASP A 653 0.29 39.22 -10.55
CA ASP A 653 -1.13 38.91 -10.39
C ASP A 653 -1.68 38.00 -11.51
N ASP A 654 -1.23 38.19 -12.75
CA ASP A 654 -1.60 37.37 -13.90
C ASP A 654 -1.16 35.90 -13.75
N GLU A 655 0.04 35.65 -13.20
CA GLU A 655 0.49 34.28 -12.90
C GLU A 655 -0.36 33.67 -11.76
N ARG A 656 -0.71 34.44 -10.72
CA ARG A 656 -1.55 33.96 -9.61
C ARG A 656 -2.94 33.55 -10.10
N GLU A 657 -3.57 34.41 -10.90
CA GLU A 657 -4.88 34.17 -11.49
C GLU A 657 -4.89 32.93 -12.37
N MET A 658 -3.90 32.79 -13.26
CA MET A 658 -3.78 31.61 -14.11
C MET A 658 -3.64 30.32 -13.31
N ARG A 659 -2.73 30.28 -12.33
CA ARG A 659 -2.53 29.09 -11.48
C ARG A 659 -3.80 28.74 -10.72
N MET A 660 -4.40 29.72 -10.04
CA MET A 660 -5.58 29.48 -9.22
C MET A 660 -6.79 29.08 -10.06
N TYR A 661 -6.96 29.62 -11.27
CA TYR A 661 -8.01 29.21 -12.20
C TYR A 661 -7.96 27.71 -12.49
N HIS A 662 -6.78 27.18 -12.82
CA HIS A 662 -6.61 25.75 -13.11
C HIS A 662 -6.82 24.88 -11.88
N LEU A 663 -6.31 25.28 -10.72
CA LEU A 663 -6.56 24.60 -9.45
C LEU A 663 -8.07 24.55 -9.16
N LYS A 664 -8.77 25.69 -9.17
CA LYS A 664 -10.21 25.78 -8.91
C LYS A 664 -11.02 24.95 -9.90
N LYS A 665 -10.71 25.04 -11.20
CA LYS A 665 -11.41 24.27 -12.23
C LYS A 665 -11.35 22.77 -11.94
N ARG A 666 -10.18 22.26 -11.57
CA ARG A 666 -9.98 20.85 -11.24
C ARG A 666 -10.71 20.45 -9.97
N GLU A 667 -10.47 21.16 -8.86
CA GLU A 667 -11.04 20.81 -7.55
C GLU A 667 -12.57 20.99 -7.48
N ARG A 668 -13.14 21.84 -8.34
CA ARG A 668 -14.59 21.97 -8.50
C ARG A 668 -15.21 20.76 -9.19
N THR A 669 -14.50 20.13 -10.12
CA THR A 669 -14.99 18.96 -10.86
C THR A 669 -14.71 17.65 -10.12
N MET A 670 -13.53 17.55 -9.49
CA MET A 670 -13.12 16.39 -8.69
C MET A 670 -13.36 16.65 -7.20
N ASP A 671 -14.61 16.97 -6.87
CA ASP A 671 -15.03 17.20 -5.51
C ASP A 671 -15.29 15.88 -4.75
N VAL A 672 -15.81 15.99 -3.54
CA VAL A 672 -16.09 14.84 -2.69
C VAL A 672 -17.17 13.91 -3.27
N ASP A 673 -18.15 14.47 -3.99
CA ASP A 673 -19.23 13.70 -4.61
C ASP A 673 -18.72 12.95 -5.84
N PHE A 674 -17.77 13.55 -6.59
CA PHE A 674 -17.05 12.87 -7.66
C PHE A 674 -16.24 11.67 -7.13
N TRP A 675 -15.54 11.81 -6.00
CA TRP A 675 -14.81 10.70 -5.36
C TRP A 675 -15.75 9.56 -4.99
N LEU A 676 -16.86 9.89 -4.32
CA LEU A 676 -17.87 8.93 -3.90
C LEU A 676 -18.48 8.19 -5.10
N SER A 677 -18.97 8.92 -6.09
CA SER A 677 -19.60 8.34 -7.27
C SER A 677 -18.63 7.50 -8.08
N SER A 678 -17.35 7.89 -8.15
CA SER A 678 -16.30 7.10 -8.79
C SER A 678 -16.05 5.77 -8.07
N PHE A 679 -16.02 5.77 -6.74
CA PHE A 679 -15.88 4.54 -5.95
C PHE A 679 -17.08 3.61 -6.17
N LEU A 680 -18.30 4.13 -6.02
CA LEU A 680 -19.52 3.34 -6.19
C LEU A 680 -19.70 2.84 -7.63
N LYS A 681 -19.32 3.64 -8.63
CA LYS A 681 -19.29 3.23 -10.05
C LYS A 681 -18.29 2.08 -10.26
N ALA A 682 -17.09 2.17 -9.69
CA ALA A 682 -16.07 1.13 -9.80
C ALA A 682 -16.49 -0.19 -9.12
N MET A 683 -17.29 -0.11 -8.06
CA MET A 683 -17.95 -1.26 -7.41
C MET A 683 -19.13 -1.83 -8.21
N GLY A 684 -19.64 -1.12 -9.22
CA GLY A 684 -20.85 -1.51 -9.95
C GLY A 684 -22.16 -1.21 -9.21
N SER A 685 -22.14 -0.31 -8.22
CA SER A 685 -23.28 0.00 -7.35
C SER A 685 -24.14 1.19 -7.82
N LEU A 686 -23.76 1.85 -8.92
CA LEU A 686 -24.51 2.96 -9.56
C LEU A 686 -25.02 2.56 -10.94
N ASP A 687 -26.26 2.91 -11.28
CA ASP A 687 -26.80 2.82 -12.63
C ASP A 687 -26.67 4.16 -13.36
N PHE A 688 -25.91 4.18 -14.45
CA PHE A 688 -25.95 5.26 -15.43
C PHE A 688 -26.62 4.67 -16.66
N GLY A 689 -27.96 4.67 -16.67
CA GLY A 689 -28.77 3.93 -17.65
C GLY A 689 -28.16 3.93 -19.06
N GLU A 690 -28.05 2.73 -19.63
CA GLU A 690 -27.62 2.35 -20.99
C GLU A 690 -27.18 3.49 -21.93
N GLU A 691 -26.07 4.19 -21.68
CA GLU A 691 -25.41 5.06 -22.67
C GLU A 691 -24.07 5.58 -22.14
N GLN A 692 -23.11 4.69 -21.91
CA GLN A 692 -21.65 4.90 -22.02
C GLN A 692 -20.94 3.60 -21.66
N ASP A 693 -21.06 2.61 -22.55
CA ASP A 693 -20.08 1.54 -22.65
C ASP A 693 -18.77 2.13 -23.19
N GLU A 694 -18.05 2.91 -22.38
CA GLU A 694 -16.63 2.60 -22.34
C GLU A 694 -16.58 1.16 -21.83
N PRO A 695 -15.93 0.22 -22.54
CA PRO A 695 -15.94 -1.16 -22.10
C PRO A 695 -15.47 -1.16 -20.65
N MET A 696 -16.37 -1.41 -19.70
CA MET A 696 -15.99 -1.87 -18.38
C MET A 696 -15.17 -3.09 -18.70
N VAL A 697 -13.85 -2.94 -18.72
CA VAL A 697 -12.91 -4.01 -18.99
C VAL A 697 -13.10 -4.98 -17.83
N THR A 698 -14.06 -5.87 -18.03
CA THR A 698 -14.24 -7.14 -17.37
C THR A 698 -13.06 -7.98 -17.80
N LYS A 699 -11.90 -7.63 -17.26
CA LYS A 699 -10.81 -8.57 -17.11
C LYS A 699 -10.81 -8.93 -15.65
N SER A 700 -11.70 -9.87 -15.28
CA SER A 700 -11.24 -10.88 -14.34
C SER A 700 -9.89 -11.36 -14.88
N LEU A 701 -8.90 -11.50 -14.00
CA LEU A 701 -7.70 -12.20 -14.40
C LEU A 701 -8.15 -13.56 -14.97
N GLY A 702 -7.78 -13.83 -16.21
CA GLY A 702 -8.12 -15.09 -16.85
C GLY A 702 -7.52 -16.23 -16.03
N PRO A 703 -8.14 -17.43 -16.00
CA PRO A 703 -7.53 -18.57 -15.32
C PRO A 703 -6.10 -18.75 -15.81
N MET A 704 -5.19 -19.05 -14.88
CA MET A 704 -3.77 -19.26 -15.20
C MET A 704 -3.65 -20.23 -16.37
N THR A 705 -3.05 -19.76 -17.46
CA THR A 705 -2.78 -20.57 -18.64
C THR A 705 -1.46 -21.33 -18.44
N MET A 706 -1.22 -22.35 -19.26
CA MET A 706 0.10 -23.01 -19.23
C MET A 706 1.23 -22.03 -19.62
N GLU A 707 0.95 -21.04 -20.46
CA GLU A 707 1.93 -20.01 -20.83
C GLU A 707 2.29 -19.11 -19.63
N ASP A 708 1.31 -18.73 -18.79
CA ASP A 708 1.56 -17.99 -17.54
C ASP A 708 2.37 -18.82 -16.53
N PHE A 709 2.07 -20.13 -16.46
CA PHE A 709 2.78 -21.09 -15.61
C PHE A 709 4.23 -21.24 -16.07
N ASP A 710 4.44 -21.40 -17.38
CA ASP A 710 5.75 -21.49 -18.00
C ASP A 710 6.55 -20.19 -17.77
N GLU A 711 5.98 -19.00 -17.94
CA GLU A 711 6.69 -17.74 -17.67
C GLU A 711 7.09 -17.59 -16.19
N PHE A 712 6.18 -17.89 -15.26
CA PHE A 712 6.44 -17.72 -13.82
C PHE A 712 7.41 -18.76 -13.26
N LEU A 713 7.30 -20.01 -13.70
CA LEU A 713 8.11 -21.11 -13.17
C LEU A 713 9.34 -21.44 -14.01
N SER A 714 9.42 -21.10 -15.31
CA SER A 714 10.60 -21.43 -16.15
C SER A 714 11.90 -20.80 -15.63
N ASP A 715 11.82 -19.65 -14.95
CA ASP A 715 12.98 -19.04 -14.29
C ASP A 715 13.50 -19.88 -13.11
N TYR A 716 12.64 -20.71 -12.51
CA TYR A 716 12.95 -21.56 -11.33
C TYR A 716 13.10 -23.05 -11.67
N ILE A 717 12.35 -23.53 -12.65
CA ILE A 717 12.31 -24.89 -13.18
C ILE A 717 13.00 -24.87 -14.55
N GLY A 718 14.31 -25.13 -14.58
CA GLY A 718 14.94 -25.46 -15.86
C GLY A 718 14.36 -26.75 -16.43
N ASP A 719 14.50 -26.97 -17.74
CA ASP A 719 13.93 -28.08 -18.54
C ASP A 719 14.18 -29.52 -18.04
N THR A 720 14.88 -29.72 -16.92
CA THR A 720 15.26 -31.03 -16.38
C THR A 720 15.02 -31.19 -14.88
N ALA A 721 14.38 -30.23 -14.18
CA ALA A 721 14.22 -30.28 -12.73
C ALA A 721 12.85 -30.85 -12.31
N LYS A 722 12.85 -31.97 -11.57
CA LYS A 722 11.67 -32.44 -10.83
C LYS A 722 11.51 -31.62 -9.54
N ILE A 723 10.28 -31.24 -9.21
CA ILE A 723 9.96 -30.50 -7.98
C ILE A 723 9.38 -31.45 -6.94
N ALA A 724 9.88 -31.37 -5.70
CA ALA A 724 9.21 -31.95 -4.53
C ALA A 724 8.47 -30.87 -3.72
N LEU A 725 7.15 -31.01 -3.59
CA LEU A 725 6.28 -30.19 -2.75
C LEU A 725 6.03 -30.89 -1.41
N LEU A 726 6.57 -30.35 -0.33
CA LEU A 726 6.44 -30.84 1.04
C LEU A 726 5.48 -29.94 1.82
N LEU A 727 4.22 -30.33 1.95
CA LEU A 727 3.14 -29.48 2.47
C LEU A 727 2.72 -29.92 3.87
N ASP A 728 2.57 -28.97 4.80
CA ASP A 728 1.90 -29.26 6.08
C ASP A 728 0.38 -29.38 5.86
N TYR A 729 -0.33 -30.09 6.74
CA TYR A 729 -1.79 -30.13 6.67
C TYR A 729 -2.40 -28.96 7.46
N ASP A 730 -2.17 -28.92 8.77
CA ASP A 730 -2.79 -27.96 9.68
C ASP A 730 -2.14 -26.57 9.56
N GLY A 731 -2.92 -25.56 9.18
CA GLY A 731 -2.44 -24.19 8.95
C GLY A 731 -1.82 -23.94 7.57
N THR A 732 -1.74 -24.94 6.70
CA THR A 732 -1.29 -24.79 5.30
C THR A 732 -2.36 -25.24 4.32
N LEU A 733 -2.79 -26.50 4.38
CA LEU A 733 -3.84 -27.05 3.49
C LEU A 733 -5.25 -26.91 4.06
N ALA A 734 -5.35 -26.87 5.40
CA ALA A 734 -6.60 -26.65 6.12
C ALA A 734 -6.39 -25.54 7.18
N PRO A 735 -7.33 -24.59 7.35
CA PRO A 735 -7.26 -23.60 8.43
C PRO A 735 -7.11 -24.26 9.81
N ILE A 736 -6.38 -23.61 10.72
CA ILE A 736 -6.20 -24.12 12.09
C ILE A 736 -7.56 -24.11 12.79
N ALA A 737 -8.05 -25.28 13.17
CA ALA A 737 -9.35 -25.43 13.81
C ALA A 737 -9.24 -25.65 15.35
N PRO A 738 -10.30 -25.32 16.11
CA PRO A 738 -10.35 -25.57 17.56
C PRO A 738 -10.24 -27.04 17.95
N LYS A 739 -10.77 -27.95 17.11
CA LYS A 739 -10.72 -29.41 17.24
C LYS A 739 -10.15 -30.04 15.98
N PRO A 740 -9.37 -31.14 16.07
CA PRO A 740 -8.78 -31.80 14.91
C PRO A 740 -9.82 -32.26 13.87
N ASP A 741 -10.99 -32.73 14.33
CA ASP A 741 -11.98 -33.40 13.48
C ASP A 741 -12.75 -32.46 12.53
N ILE A 742 -12.67 -31.15 12.76
CA ILE A 742 -13.39 -30.12 11.98
C ILE A 742 -12.47 -29.32 11.05
N ALA A 743 -11.16 -29.61 11.02
CA ALA A 743 -10.24 -28.98 10.09
C ALA A 743 -10.43 -29.56 8.68
N PHE A 744 -11.15 -28.86 7.80
CA PHE A 744 -11.40 -29.32 6.44
C PHE A 744 -10.50 -28.60 5.43
N MET A 745 -10.09 -29.33 4.39
CA MET A 745 -9.38 -28.77 3.25
C MET A 745 -10.40 -28.26 2.22
N PRO A 746 -10.30 -27.00 1.75
CA PRO A 746 -11.19 -26.47 0.71
C PRO A 746 -11.17 -27.31 -0.57
N ALA A 747 -12.30 -27.36 -1.28
CA ALA A 747 -12.45 -28.19 -2.48
C ALA A 747 -11.53 -27.71 -3.63
N GLU A 748 -11.31 -26.41 -3.72
CA GLU A 748 -10.44 -25.74 -4.67
C GLU A 748 -8.99 -26.19 -4.47
N THR A 749 -8.50 -26.17 -3.22
CA THR A 749 -7.18 -26.65 -2.83
C THR A 749 -7.01 -28.13 -3.19
N LYS A 750 -8.02 -28.95 -2.91
CA LYS A 750 -8.03 -30.38 -3.29
C LYS A 750 -7.89 -30.56 -4.81
N ASN A 751 -8.65 -29.81 -5.59
CA ASN A 751 -8.61 -29.89 -7.05
C ASN A 751 -7.24 -29.50 -7.61
N ILE A 752 -6.57 -28.51 -7.02
CA ILE A 752 -5.21 -28.12 -7.41
C ILE A 752 -4.22 -29.25 -7.11
N LEU A 753 -4.26 -29.83 -5.90
CA LEU A 753 -3.40 -30.94 -5.52
C LEU A 753 -3.58 -32.16 -6.42
N VAL A 754 -4.82 -32.48 -6.82
CA VAL A 754 -5.11 -33.56 -7.79
C VAL A 754 -4.53 -33.25 -9.16
N ARG A 755 -4.58 -31.99 -9.62
CA ARG A 755 -3.97 -31.62 -10.91
C ARG A 755 -2.45 -31.74 -10.84
N LEU A 756 -1.84 -31.26 -9.76
CA LEU A 756 -0.39 -31.35 -9.55
C LEU A 756 0.09 -32.79 -9.40
N SER A 757 -0.67 -33.66 -8.72
CA SER A 757 -0.30 -35.07 -8.55
C SER A 757 -0.31 -35.88 -9.85
N ASN A 758 -0.97 -35.38 -10.90
CA ASN A 758 -0.97 -36.00 -12.22
C ASN A 758 0.22 -35.54 -13.09
N SER A 759 1.07 -34.62 -12.61
CA SER A 759 2.27 -34.18 -13.32
C SER A 759 3.46 -35.10 -13.00
N SER A 760 4.16 -35.58 -14.03
CA SER A 760 5.35 -36.44 -13.85
C SER A 760 6.56 -35.73 -13.25
N ASP A 761 6.56 -34.40 -13.30
CA ASP A 761 7.67 -33.57 -12.85
C ASP A 761 7.46 -33.03 -11.43
N ILE A 762 6.32 -33.32 -10.81
CA ILE A 762 5.97 -32.83 -9.47
C ILE A 762 5.68 -34.02 -8.56
N ALA A 763 6.50 -34.17 -7.52
CA ALA A 763 6.24 -35.07 -6.42
C ALA A 763 5.62 -34.30 -5.25
N ILE A 764 4.53 -34.83 -4.68
CA ILE A 764 3.84 -34.20 -3.55
C ILE A 764 3.97 -35.11 -2.33
N ALA A 765 4.32 -34.51 -1.18
CA ALA A 765 4.24 -35.15 0.12
C ALA A 765 3.52 -34.25 1.13
N ILE A 766 2.55 -34.82 1.84
CA ILE A 766 1.84 -34.14 2.92
C ILE A 766 2.41 -34.63 4.25
N VAL A 767 2.98 -33.72 5.03
CA VAL A 767 3.62 -33.98 6.32
C VAL A 767 2.77 -33.42 7.43
N SER A 768 2.29 -34.25 8.35
CA SER A 768 1.40 -33.81 9.43
C SER A 768 1.80 -34.39 10.79
N GLY A 769 1.43 -33.68 11.85
CA GLY A 769 1.44 -34.21 13.23
C GLY A 769 0.24 -35.11 13.57
N ARG A 770 -0.67 -35.33 12.62
CA ARG A 770 -1.81 -36.28 12.72
C ARG A 770 -1.37 -37.71 12.41
N SER A 771 -2.19 -38.70 12.77
CA SER A 771 -1.94 -40.07 12.34
C SER A 771 -1.97 -40.18 10.80
N LEU A 772 -1.28 -41.18 10.26
CA LEU A 772 -1.24 -41.42 8.82
C LEU A 772 -2.65 -41.68 8.24
N GLU A 773 -3.49 -42.40 8.99
CA GLU A 773 -4.85 -42.73 8.57
C GLU A 773 -5.76 -41.49 8.54
N ASP A 774 -5.66 -40.63 9.55
CA ASP A 774 -6.45 -39.39 9.62
C ASP A 774 -6.09 -38.44 8.49
N VAL A 775 -4.81 -38.12 8.30
CA VAL A 775 -4.39 -37.17 7.24
C VAL A 775 -4.75 -37.70 5.85
N ARG A 776 -4.62 -39.02 5.62
CA ARG A 776 -5.03 -39.64 4.36
C ARG A 776 -6.54 -39.52 4.13
N LYS A 777 -7.35 -39.79 5.15
CA LYS A 777 -8.82 -39.69 5.06
C LYS A 777 -9.26 -38.26 4.79
N MET A 778 -8.61 -37.28 5.41
CA MET A 778 -8.95 -35.87 5.28
C MET A 778 -8.57 -35.29 3.92
N VAL A 779 -7.39 -35.64 3.41
CA VAL A 779 -6.94 -35.17 2.08
C VAL A 779 -7.65 -35.95 0.97
N GLY A 780 -7.61 -37.28 1.04
CA GLY A 780 -8.26 -38.19 0.10
C GLY A 780 -7.82 -38.00 -1.36
N ILE A 781 -6.50 -37.99 -1.60
CA ILE A 781 -5.87 -37.93 -2.94
C ILE A 781 -4.94 -39.13 -3.08
N ASP A 782 -5.10 -39.90 -4.14
CA ASP A 782 -4.22 -41.03 -4.43
C ASP A 782 -2.97 -40.58 -5.21
N GLY A 783 -1.89 -41.37 -5.16
CA GLY A 783 -0.67 -41.09 -5.93
C GLY A 783 0.27 -40.03 -5.32
N ILE A 784 0.05 -39.63 -4.07
CA ILE A 784 0.94 -38.72 -3.33
C ILE A 784 1.51 -39.38 -2.07
N THR A 785 2.58 -38.81 -1.52
CA THR A 785 3.20 -39.29 -0.28
C THR A 785 2.47 -38.72 0.93
N TYR A 786 2.18 -39.54 1.93
CA TYR A 786 1.62 -39.11 3.20
C TYR A 786 2.56 -39.45 4.34
N ALA A 787 2.88 -38.46 5.18
CA ALA A 787 3.74 -38.62 6.34
C ALA A 787 2.97 -38.22 7.62
N GLY A 788 2.51 -39.22 8.37
CA GLY A 788 1.84 -39.05 9.65
C GLY A 788 2.82 -39.04 10.82
N ASN A 789 2.37 -38.53 11.97
CA ASN A 789 3.12 -38.48 13.22
C ASN A 789 4.52 -37.84 13.05
N HIS A 790 4.59 -36.74 12.29
CA HIS A 790 5.83 -36.06 11.88
C HIS A 790 6.82 -36.96 11.13
N GLY A 791 6.29 -37.87 10.30
CA GLY A 791 7.05 -38.78 9.45
C GLY A 791 7.45 -40.11 10.11
N LEU A 792 7.00 -40.40 11.33
CA LEU A 792 7.17 -41.73 11.93
C LEU A 792 6.48 -42.81 11.09
N GLU A 793 5.45 -42.43 10.34
CA GLU A 793 4.74 -43.28 9.41
C GLU A 793 4.68 -42.56 8.07
N ILE A 794 5.18 -43.19 7.01
CA ILE A 794 5.16 -42.65 5.65
C ILE A 794 4.50 -43.69 4.74
N LEU A 795 3.54 -43.25 3.93
CA LEU A 795 2.95 -44.00 2.83
C LEU A 795 3.40 -43.35 1.53
N HIS A 796 4.10 -44.11 0.69
CA HIS A 796 4.56 -43.65 -0.62
C HIS A 796 3.49 -43.89 -1.69
N PRO A 797 3.57 -43.21 -2.86
CA PRO A 797 2.61 -43.36 -3.96
C PRO A 797 2.48 -44.78 -4.50
N ASP A 798 3.56 -45.57 -4.43
CA ASP A 798 3.59 -46.98 -4.85
C ASP A 798 2.93 -47.94 -3.85
N GLY A 799 2.40 -47.42 -2.74
CA GLY A 799 1.76 -48.17 -1.67
C GLY A 799 2.74 -48.74 -0.64
N SER A 800 4.05 -48.52 -0.80
CA SER A 800 5.02 -48.90 0.22
C SER A 800 4.83 -48.06 1.48
N LYS A 801 5.04 -48.69 2.64
CA LYS A 801 4.90 -48.05 3.95
C LYS A 801 6.20 -48.12 4.71
N PHE A 802 6.68 -46.96 5.15
CA PHE A 802 7.75 -46.86 6.12
C PHE A 802 7.14 -46.57 7.49
N VAL A 803 7.49 -47.39 8.48
CA VAL A 803 7.18 -47.12 9.89
C VAL A 803 8.49 -47.15 10.62
N HIS A 804 8.83 -46.05 11.29
CA HIS A 804 10.05 -46.00 12.08
C HIS A 804 9.97 -47.05 13.19
N PRO A 805 10.98 -47.94 13.34
CA PRO A 805 10.93 -48.99 14.36
C PRO A 805 10.90 -48.36 15.76
N VAL A 806 9.76 -48.49 16.44
CA VAL A 806 9.61 -48.16 17.86
C VAL A 806 9.76 -49.47 18.65
N PRO A 807 10.67 -49.57 19.64
CA PRO A 807 10.82 -50.79 20.42
C PRO A 807 9.53 -51.18 21.13
N GLU A 808 9.20 -52.48 21.13
CA GLU A 808 7.92 -53.01 21.61
C GLU A 808 7.62 -52.65 23.09
N VAL A 809 8.68 -52.50 23.89
CA VAL A 809 8.65 -52.02 25.28
C VAL A 809 7.96 -50.66 25.43
N TYR A 810 8.03 -49.78 24.42
CA TYR A 810 7.39 -48.47 24.47
C TYR A 810 5.89 -48.53 24.15
N HIS A 811 5.39 -49.56 23.45
CA HIS A 811 3.94 -49.70 23.24
C HIS A 811 3.20 -50.01 24.54
N GLU A 812 3.77 -50.89 25.37
CA GLU A 812 3.20 -51.22 26.69
C GLU A 812 3.26 -50.00 27.63
N LYS A 813 4.41 -49.31 27.66
CA LYS A 813 4.58 -48.08 28.45
C LYS A 813 3.64 -46.96 28.00
N MET A 814 3.36 -46.84 26.70
CA MET A 814 2.43 -45.84 26.18
C MET A 814 0.99 -46.13 26.60
N ARG A 815 0.57 -47.40 26.60
CA ARG A 815 -0.76 -47.80 27.08
C ARG A 815 -0.94 -47.46 28.56
N ASN A 816 0.07 -47.77 29.37
CA ASN A 816 0.08 -47.45 30.81
C ASN A 816 0.09 -45.93 31.04
N MET A 817 0.91 -45.18 30.31
CA MET A 817 0.96 -43.72 30.37
C MET A 817 -0.36 -43.07 29.94
N CYS A 818 -1.03 -43.59 28.90
CA CYS A 818 -2.32 -43.08 28.44
C CYS A 818 -3.38 -43.24 29.54
N GLN A 819 -3.42 -44.40 30.19
CA GLN A 819 -4.33 -44.66 31.31
C GLN A 819 -4.02 -43.74 32.50
N GLU A 820 -2.74 -43.60 32.87
CA GLU A 820 -2.30 -42.73 33.99
C GLU A 820 -2.62 -41.25 33.72
N LEU A 821 -2.47 -40.78 32.47
CA LEU A 821 -2.88 -39.43 32.06
C LEU A 821 -4.41 -39.25 32.05
N GLN A 822 -5.17 -40.27 31.67
CA GLN A 822 -6.63 -40.24 31.73
C GLN A 822 -7.12 -40.13 33.18
N ASP A 823 -6.61 -40.99 34.06
CA ASP A 823 -7.08 -41.09 35.43
C ASP A 823 -6.70 -39.86 36.28
N GLU A 824 -5.50 -39.32 36.09
CA GLU A 824 -5.00 -38.24 36.96
C GLU A 824 -5.14 -36.83 36.39
N CYS A 825 -5.16 -36.70 35.07
CA CYS A 825 -5.00 -35.41 34.39
C CYS A 825 -6.19 -35.02 33.50
N CYS A 826 -7.01 -35.95 33.00
CA CYS A 826 -8.13 -35.63 32.09
C CYS A 826 -9.40 -35.17 32.85
N ARG A 827 -9.34 -33.97 33.43
CA ARG A 827 -10.45 -33.28 34.09
C ARG A 827 -10.41 -31.78 33.77
N GLU A 828 -11.50 -31.06 34.02
CA GLU A 828 -11.58 -29.60 33.80
C GLU A 828 -11.23 -29.19 32.35
N GLY A 829 -11.69 -29.96 31.37
CA GLY A 829 -11.45 -29.69 29.94
C GLY A 829 -10.15 -30.24 29.37
N ALA A 830 -9.27 -30.83 30.19
CA ALA A 830 -8.10 -31.54 29.70
C ALA A 830 -8.46 -32.93 29.16
N TRP A 831 -7.79 -33.35 28.10
CA TRP A 831 -7.96 -34.68 27.52
C TRP A 831 -6.67 -35.16 26.86
N VAL A 832 -6.56 -36.48 26.65
CA VAL A 832 -5.43 -37.11 25.97
C VAL A 832 -5.88 -37.75 24.67
N GLU A 833 -5.12 -37.51 23.62
CA GLU A 833 -5.29 -38.06 22.28
C GLU A 833 -4.23 -39.13 22.06
N ASN A 834 -4.65 -40.32 21.65
CA ASN A 834 -3.74 -41.40 21.27
C ASN A 834 -3.60 -41.48 19.75
N LYS A 835 -2.41 -41.17 19.24
CA LYS A 835 -2.08 -41.16 17.80
C LYS A 835 -1.25 -42.39 17.37
N GLY A 836 -1.31 -43.47 18.14
CA GLY A 836 -0.61 -44.73 17.86
C GLY A 836 0.82 -44.75 18.41
N ASN A 837 1.72 -43.92 17.88
CA ASN A 837 3.13 -43.84 18.31
C ASN A 837 3.45 -42.63 19.19
N ILE A 838 2.50 -41.68 19.29
CA ILE A 838 2.61 -40.43 20.05
C ILE A 838 1.31 -40.25 20.84
N LEU A 839 1.41 -39.72 22.06
CA LEU A 839 0.24 -39.20 22.79
C LEU A 839 0.29 -37.67 22.80
N THR A 840 -0.86 -37.02 22.57
CA THR A 840 -0.99 -35.56 22.71
C THR A 840 -1.92 -35.25 23.88
N TYR A 841 -1.41 -34.53 24.86
CA TYR A 841 -2.19 -34.10 26.02
C TYR A 841 -2.62 -32.64 25.86
N HIS A 842 -3.93 -32.41 25.72
CA HIS A 842 -4.53 -31.14 25.35
C HIS A 842 -4.99 -30.34 26.58
N LEU A 843 -4.64 -29.06 26.60
CA LEU A 843 -4.90 -28.12 27.70
C LEU A 843 -5.73 -26.90 27.26
N ARG A 844 -6.13 -26.82 25.99
CA ARG A 844 -6.80 -25.63 25.42
C ARG A 844 -8.10 -25.29 26.12
N ALA A 845 -8.93 -26.29 26.45
CA ALA A 845 -10.19 -26.09 27.15
C ALA A 845 -10.04 -26.00 28.69
N VAL A 846 -8.82 -26.10 29.22
CA VAL A 846 -8.54 -25.94 30.66
C VAL A 846 -8.47 -24.46 31.02
N PRO A 847 -9.09 -24.02 32.13
CA PRO A 847 -8.97 -22.65 32.63
C PRO A 847 -7.51 -22.22 32.80
N ILE A 848 -7.16 -21.00 32.36
CA ILE A 848 -5.77 -20.47 32.30
C ILE A 848 -5.02 -20.66 33.63
N GLN A 849 -5.69 -20.42 34.75
CA GLN A 849 -5.11 -20.49 36.10
C GLN A 849 -4.64 -21.92 36.48
N LEU A 850 -5.25 -22.95 35.89
CA LEU A 850 -4.96 -24.36 36.18
C LEU A 850 -3.96 -24.97 35.19
N ARG A 851 -3.76 -24.37 34.01
CA ARG A 851 -2.93 -24.94 32.93
C ARG A 851 -1.51 -25.27 33.39
N SER A 852 -0.88 -24.44 34.22
CA SER A 852 0.49 -24.65 34.72
C SER A 852 0.59 -25.93 35.57
N THR A 853 -0.36 -26.15 36.46
CA THR A 853 -0.42 -27.33 37.35
C THR A 853 -0.65 -28.61 36.55
N PHE A 854 -1.61 -28.62 35.63
CA PHE A 854 -1.88 -29.78 34.78
C PHE A 854 -0.71 -30.06 33.84
N LYS A 855 -0.06 -29.02 33.31
CA LYS A 855 1.14 -29.16 32.46
C LYS A 855 2.30 -29.80 33.23
N GLN A 856 2.53 -29.39 34.48
CA GLN A 856 3.57 -29.98 35.34
C GLN A 856 3.28 -31.45 35.65
N ARG A 857 2.04 -31.79 36.02
CA ARG A 857 1.67 -33.19 36.34
C ARG A 857 1.79 -34.10 35.11
N ALA A 858 1.24 -33.68 33.98
CA ALA A 858 1.34 -34.45 32.73
C ALA A 858 2.80 -34.63 32.31
N THR A 859 3.63 -33.60 32.42
CA THR A 859 5.08 -33.70 32.13
C THR A 859 5.78 -34.73 33.03
N ALA A 860 5.45 -34.76 34.33
CA ALA A 860 6.02 -35.73 35.26
C ALA A 860 5.64 -37.17 34.89
N ILE A 861 4.38 -37.43 34.52
CA ILE A 861 3.89 -38.75 34.09
C ILE A 861 4.60 -39.20 32.80
N ILE A 862 4.74 -38.30 31.82
CA ILE A 862 5.39 -38.58 30.55
C ILE A 862 6.88 -38.94 30.75
N ILE A 863 7.61 -38.17 31.55
CA ILE A 863 9.03 -38.43 31.86
C ILE A 863 9.19 -39.71 32.66
N LYS A 864 8.32 -39.97 33.65
CA LYS A 864 8.32 -41.20 34.46
C LYS A 864 8.19 -42.46 33.60
N ASN A 865 7.35 -42.41 32.56
CA ASN A 865 7.16 -43.51 31.62
C ASN A 865 8.27 -43.60 30.55
N GLY A 866 9.30 -42.74 30.62
CA GLY A 866 10.47 -42.78 29.75
C GLY A 866 10.26 -42.12 28.38
N PHE A 867 9.26 -41.26 28.23
CA PHE A 867 8.98 -40.48 27.02
C PHE A 867 9.56 -39.06 27.13
N LYS A 868 9.84 -38.44 25.99
CA LYS A 868 10.27 -37.03 25.89
C LYS A 868 9.05 -36.14 25.67
N CYS A 869 8.95 -35.05 26.44
CA CYS A 869 7.91 -34.04 26.25
C CYS A 869 8.33 -33.03 25.20
N TYR A 870 7.46 -32.77 24.24
CA TYR A 870 7.60 -31.69 23.27
C TYR A 870 6.47 -30.67 23.49
N PRO A 871 6.79 -29.37 23.63
CA PRO A 871 5.78 -28.35 23.77
C PRO A 871 5.01 -28.15 22.45
N ALA A 872 3.68 -28.13 22.54
CA ALA A 872 2.78 -27.77 21.45
C ALA A 872 1.80 -26.66 21.91
N LEU A 873 1.12 -25.99 20.97
CA LEU A 873 0.22 -24.88 21.31
C LEU A 873 -0.95 -25.37 22.17
N CYS A 874 -0.97 -24.97 23.45
CA CYS A 874 -1.91 -25.45 24.45
C CYS A 874 -1.99 -27.00 24.56
N ALA A 875 -0.87 -27.69 24.30
CA ALA A 875 -0.77 -29.15 24.42
C ALA A 875 0.66 -29.60 24.77
N ILE A 876 0.82 -30.87 25.15
CA ILE A 876 2.11 -31.52 25.35
C ILE A 876 2.12 -32.81 24.53
N GLU A 877 3.12 -32.99 23.68
CA GLU A 877 3.31 -34.26 22.96
C GLU A 877 4.31 -35.14 23.69
N ALA A 878 3.89 -36.36 24.01
CA ALA A 878 4.72 -37.41 24.54
C ALA A 878 5.25 -38.26 23.39
N ARG A 879 6.55 -38.16 23.10
CA ARG A 879 7.21 -38.92 22.03
C ARG A 879 8.21 -39.93 22.60
N PRO A 880 8.30 -41.14 22.04
CA PRO A 880 9.26 -42.14 22.50
C PRO A 880 10.71 -41.60 22.30
N PRO A 881 11.67 -42.00 23.14
CA PRO A 881 13.04 -41.50 23.12
C PRO A 881 13.88 -42.18 22.01
N VAL A 882 13.31 -42.30 20.81
CA VAL A 882 14.03 -42.75 19.62
C VAL A 882 14.82 -41.58 19.03
N HIS A 883 15.93 -41.87 18.36
CA HIS A 883 16.62 -40.88 17.55
C HIS A 883 15.74 -40.56 16.33
N TRP A 884 14.95 -39.48 16.44
CA TRP A 884 14.06 -39.00 15.39
C TRP A 884 14.12 -37.48 15.32
N ASN A 885 14.93 -36.96 14.41
CA ASN A 885 15.32 -35.55 14.31
C ASN A 885 14.78 -34.92 13.03
N LYS A 886 13.48 -35.08 12.77
CA LYS A 886 12.83 -34.72 11.48
C LYS A 886 13.43 -35.45 10.27
N GLU A 887 14.08 -36.60 10.50
CA GLU A 887 14.60 -37.49 9.45
C GLU A 887 13.50 -38.04 8.54
N GLY A 888 12.21 -37.87 8.88
CA GLY A 888 11.11 -38.11 7.95
C GLY A 888 11.22 -37.26 6.69
N ILE A 889 11.68 -36.00 6.79
CA ILE A 889 11.94 -35.18 5.61
C ILE A 889 13.15 -35.74 4.84
N ASP A 890 14.22 -36.16 5.53
CA ASP A 890 15.37 -36.79 4.86
C ASP A 890 14.99 -38.12 4.20
N GLN A 891 14.08 -38.88 4.78
CA GLN A 891 13.58 -40.14 4.24
C GLN A 891 12.69 -39.91 3.03
N ILE A 892 11.80 -38.91 3.08
CA ILE A 892 11.03 -38.43 1.93
C ILE A 892 11.99 -37.88 0.86
N SER A 893 13.05 -37.16 1.25
CA SER A 893 14.04 -36.57 0.33
C SER A 893 14.93 -37.62 -0.35
N LYS A 894 15.16 -38.79 0.26
CA LYS A 894 15.88 -39.90 -0.39
C LYS A 894 15.12 -40.48 -1.58
N ASP A 895 13.81 -40.30 -1.63
CA ASP A 895 12.98 -40.69 -2.78
C ASP A 895 13.02 -39.63 -3.90
N PHE A 896 13.56 -38.43 -3.61
CA PHE A 896 13.63 -37.28 -4.52
C PHE A 896 15.07 -36.77 -4.67
N PRO A 897 15.90 -37.42 -5.50
CA PRO A 897 17.34 -37.11 -5.61
C PRO A 897 17.64 -35.71 -6.18
N ASP A 898 16.65 -35.02 -6.76
CA ASP A 898 16.80 -33.73 -7.42
C ASP A 898 16.02 -32.63 -6.69
N ARG A 899 16.76 -31.67 -6.11
CA ARG A 899 16.35 -30.38 -5.47
C ARG A 899 15.03 -30.35 -4.66
N VAL A 900 15.18 -30.22 -3.34
CA VAL A 900 14.14 -29.71 -2.42
C VAL A 900 14.10 -28.17 -2.51
N LEU A 901 12.95 -27.58 -2.84
CA LEU A 901 12.78 -26.12 -2.77
C LEU A 901 12.77 -25.65 -1.30
N PRO A 902 13.47 -24.55 -0.95
CA PRO A 902 13.44 -24.00 0.40
C PRO A 902 12.02 -23.58 0.80
N LYS A 903 11.71 -23.72 2.10
CA LYS A 903 10.47 -23.31 2.75
C LYS A 903 10.06 -21.83 2.59
N GLU A 904 10.91 -21.02 1.97
CA GLU A 904 10.76 -19.56 1.83
C GLU A 904 9.98 -19.17 0.55
N LEU A 905 9.57 -20.16 -0.26
CA LEU A 905 8.84 -20.02 -1.54
C LEU A 905 7.43 -20.68 -1.52
N MET A 906 7.00 -21.24 -0.38
CA MET A 906 5.63 -21.70 -0.10
C MET A 906 4.99 -20.75 0.89
#